data_AF-A0A420PTF9-F1
#
_entry.id   AF-A0A420PTF9-F1
#
_cell.length_a   1.000
_cell.length_b   1.000
_cell.length_c   1.000
_cell.angle_alpha   90.00
_cell.angle_beta   90.00
_cell.angle_gamma   90.00
#
_symmetry.space_group_name_H-M   'P 1'
#
loop_
_entity.id
_entity.type
_entity.pdbx_description
1 polymer ?
#
loop_
_entity_poly.entity_id
_entity_poly.type
_entity_poly.pdbx_seq_one_letter_code
_entity_poly.pdbx_strand_id
1 'polypeptide(L)'
;MEHRSTETFWIHEHPELGWDEKYAHRVLTDYLEKQGFNVTRGAYNLSTAFIAEYSNGKGRSVSFNAEYDALPGMGHACGHNLIATASVAAGLGVKNALKSGGLKGKVTIVGTPAEEIGGGKAKLIQAGAYDDLDCSLMAHPGPRNYIFYAEYPALMTARVNWTEVPAQWNGLNALDGFVSAYVMTGLLRQQLELDTAIQQVLSESSNVLNIIPAEAKSEWAIMCPTMEQRAKLEKKMHGIWNASATATGTNFTLKPELDYWNAKLNSVLTRVYFKNQMEFFDPKNTKDGKQFSYKDVEEEILNPKRVSPTDQGNVSHKLPSIHIMFPITNNVSNHEAGFANASGTELAHRQAIEAGKFLAMTAISVLNNETTAKEMWKEWKIMSKEKGSQRQNFGHMPMQPGLLHQEEFLYKHTLRRFYIGQRRPYFMAQSIKTLNCLTLLRSSPLGKKALADNHTTTDVSRYTKPAGYKTVRYPLSGLVGNPKDKHDIEVHNAKYLNHEDNTKILNSNVKAWMDGTVQITPDGDPDTRIPDTYSVFSRFQICLEAPNYTFWQWQSRHDCTAAGSLTVEAGKDGTFSMGDPTFPKGTALDTNSPLDPFEKPGGGFYTSEDVTDIKKLEYSYGPGSLDVDSDPGRDTPPREPIASIARVHSVSRADYADSFVIRTHVELPDGRKVEVGREAVLSRWSVAGCRNCQDHLDESSFIAIDRKTMETLKGNNDDKENIKFHVQIQSRQFGGDELREPVREPVVEFL
;
A
#
# COMPACT_ATOMS: atom_id res chain seq x y z
N MET A 1 -5.99 2.13 35.74
CA MET A 1 -6.50 0.81 35.32
C MET A 1 -5.34 -0.17 35.42
N GLU A 2 -5.03 -0.68 36.63
CA GLU A 2 -3.90 -1.61 36.86
C GLU A 2 -4.37 -2.99 37.34
N HIS A 3 -5.66 -3.30 37.23
CA HIS A 3 -6.07 -4.70 37.22
C HIS A 3 -5.61 -5.33 35.91
N ARG A 4 -4.71 -6.31 35.99
CA ARG A 4 -4.35 -7.20 34.88
C ARG A 4 -5.63 -7.74 34.25
N SER A 5 -5.74 -7.71 32.92
CA SER A 5 -6.86 -8.24 32.15
C SER A 5 -6.84 -9.77 32.11
N THR A 6 -6.97 -10.42 33.27
CA THR A 6 -6.86 -11.87 33.40
C THR A 6 -7.97 -12.60 32.63
N GLU A 7 -9.16 -12.03 32.57
CA GLU A 7 -10.34 -12.67 31.96
C GLU A 7 -10.23 -12.79 30.43
N THR A 8 -9.62 -11.83 29.73
CA THR A 8 -9.47 -11.91 28.27
C THR A 8 -8.25 -12.73 27.84
N PHE A 9 -7.28 -12.89 28.74
CA PHE A 9 -6.26 -13.93 28.64
C PHE A 9 -6.89 -15.33 28.70
N TRP A 10 -7.89 -15.55 29.57
CA TRP A 10 -8.60 -16.83 29.62
C TRP A 10 -9.47 -17.10 28.39
N ILE A 11 -10.02 -16.07 27.73
CA ILE A 11 -10.69 -16.24 26.42
C ILE A 11 -9.69 -16.71 25.37
N HIS A 12 -8.49 -16.11 25.33
CA HIS A 12 -7.42 -16.54 24.42
C HIS A 12 -7.04 -18.03 24.59
N GLU A 13 -6.94 -18.49 25.83
CA GLU A 13 -6.64 -19.88 26.19
C GLU A 13 -7.80 -20.88 25.91
N HIS A 14 -9.03 -20.39 25.71
CA HIS A 14 -10.23 -21.22 25.49
C HIS A 14 -10.96 -20.81 24.20
N PRO A 15 -10.33 -20.97 23.02
CA PRO A 15 -10.93 -20.58 21.75
C PRO A 15 -12.15 -21.45 21.40
N GLU A 16 -13.28 -20.80 21.15
CA GLU A 16 -14.55 -21.43 20.77
C GLU A 16 -15.00 -20.94 19.39
N LEU A 17 -15.61 -21.82 18.59
CA LEU A 17 -16.02 -21.50 17.22
C LEU A 17 -17.32 -20.68 17.20
N GLY A 18 -17.56 -20.02 16.06
CA GLY A 18 -18.82 -19.30 15.79
C GLY A 18 -20.06 -20.12 16.14
N TRP A 19 -20.97 -19.53 16.92
CA TRP A 19 -22.19 -20.11 17.52
C TRP A 19 -22.01 -21.01 18.75
N ASP A 20 -20.77 -21.37 19.10
CA ASP A 20 -20.45 -22.23 20.24
C ASP A 20 -19.63 -21.51 21.34
N GLU A 21 -19.54 -20.17 21.30
CA GLU A 21 -18.74 -19.28 22.17
C GLU A 21 -19.24 -19.15 23.63
N LYS A 22 -19.59 -20.27 24.27
CA LYS A 22 -20.27 -20.35 25.57
C LYS A 22 -19.37 -19.96 26.74
N TYR A 23 -18.09 -20.33 26.72
CA TYR A 23 -17.09 -19.89 27.69
C TYR A 23 -16.84 -18.39 27.57
N ALA A 24 -16.54 -17.89 26.36
CA ALA A 24 -16.24 -16.48 26.15
C ALA A 24 -17.43 -15.59 26.48
N HIS A 25 -18.64 -15.97 26.03
CA HIS A 25 -19.90 -15.33 26.38
C HIS A 25 -20.11 -15.24 27.89
N ARG A 26 -19.94 -16.36 28.61
CA ARG A 26 -20.09 -16.40 30.07
C ARG A 26 -19.08 -15.49 30.77
N VAL A 27 -17.80 -15.55 30.40
CA VAL A 27 -16.74 -14.73 31.02
C VAL A 27 -17.04 -13.23 30.85
N LEU A 28 -17.38 -12.80 29.63
CA LEU A 28 -17.70 -11.40 29.34
C LEU A 28 -18.97 -10.94 30.08
N THR A 29 -20.02 -11.75 30.08
CA THR A 29 -21.30 -11.39 30.72
C THR A 29 -21.19 -11.38 32.26
N ASP A 30 -20.54 -12.37 32.86
CA ASP A 30 -20.23 -12.41 34.30
C ASP A 30 -19.42 -11.18 34.73
N TYR A 31 -18.42 -10.77 33.95
CA TYR A 31 -17.62 -9.58 34.26
C TYR A 31 -18.43 -8.30 34.17
N LEU A 32 -19.19 -8.10 33.09
CA LEU A 32 -19.97 -6.90 32.88
C LEU A 32 -21.08 -6.73 33.94
N GLU A 33 -21.70 -7.82 34.39
CA GLU A 33 -22.60 -7.83 35.55
C GLU A 33 -21.89 -7.42 36.85
N LYS A 34 -20.70 -7.95 37.15
CA LYS A 34 -19.89 -7.54 38.32
C LYS A 34 -19.47 -6.07 38.27
N GLN A 35 -19.19 -5.54 37.07
CA GLN A 35 -18.96 -4.11 36.86
C GLN A 35 -20.26 -3.28 36.94
N GLY A 36 -21.42 -3.92 37.10
CA GLY A 36 -22.74 -3.34 37.34
C GLY A 36 -23.49 -2.89 36.09
N PHE A 37 -23.24 -3.51 34.92
CA PHE A 37 -24.08 -3.32 33.74
C PHE A 37 -25.39 -4.10 33.89
N ASN A 38 -26.46 -3.64 33.25
CA ASN A 38 -27.64 -4.46 33.05
C ASN A 38 -27.37 -5.38 31.85
N VAL A 39 -27.23 -6.69 32.08
CA VAL A 39 -26.82 -7.64 31.04
C VAL A 39 -27.97 -8.58 30.66
N THR A 40 -28.34 -8.55 29.39
CA THR A 40 -29.24 -9.52 28.76
C THR A 40 -28.38 -10.59 28.06
N ARG A 41 -28.34 -11.79 28.62
CA ARG A 41 -27.68 -12.97 28.03
C ARG A 41 -28.62 -13.67 27.04
N GLY A 42 -28.08 -14.29 26.00
CA GLY A 42 -28.88 -14.93 24.94
C GLY A 42 -29.70 -13.92 24.12
N ALA A 43 -29.17 -12.71 23.94
CA ALA A 43 -29.92 -11.58 23.39
C ALA A 43 -30.41 -11.86 21.96
N TYR A 44 -31.59 -11.34 21.62
CA TYR A 44 -32.20 -11.48 20.29
C TYR A 44 -32.36 -12.94 19.80
N ASN A 45 -32.55 -13.87 20.75
CA ASN A 45 -32.68 -15.32 20.50
C ASN A 45 -31.44 -15.95 19.85
N LEU A 46 -30.26 -15.36 20.05
CA LEU A 46 -28.95 -15.93 19.70
C LEU A 46 -28.24 -16.32 21.00
N SER A 47 -28.01 -17.63 21.20
CA SER A 47 -27.58 -18.21 22.48
C SER A 47 -26.31 -17.59 23.06
N THR A 48 -25.34 -17.29 22.19
CA THR A 48 -24.04 -16.72 22.54
C THR A 48 -23.95 -15.22 22.26
N ALA A 49 -25.06 -14.52 22.01
CA ALA A 49 -25.09 -13.05 21.98
C ALA A 49 -25.42 -12.46 23.36
N PHE A 50 -25.04 -11.20 23.58
CA PHE A 50 -25.45 -10.45 24.77
C PHE A 50 -25.63 -8.95 24.49
N ILE A 51 -26.35 -8.28 25.39
CA ILE A 51 -26.47 -6.83 25.45
C ILE A 51 -26.14 -6.39 26.87
N ALA A 52 -25.17 -5.50 27.06
CA ALA A 52 -24.79 -4.96 28.36
C ALA A 52 -24.96 -3.44 28.37
N GLU A 53 -25.94 -2.93 29.12
CA GLU A 53 -26.34 -1.52 29.10
C GLU A 53 -26.04 -0.78 30.41
N TYR A 54 -25.75 0.51 30.28
CA TYR A 54 -25.77 1.47 31.38
C TYR A 54 -26.26 2.84 30.88
N SER A 55 -27.13 3.49 31.64
CA SER A 55 -27.65 4.82 31.28
C SER A 55 -27.61 5.80 32.46
N ASN A 56 -27.46 7.08 32.13
CA ASN A 56 -27.67 8.20 33.05
C ASN A 56 -28.66 9.19 32.41
N GLY A 57 -29.96 8.95 32.62
CA GLY A 57 -31.03 9.79 32.09
C GLY A 57 -31.16 9.77 30.56
N LYS A 58 -31.98 10.70 30.04
CA LYS A 58 -32.21 10.84 28.58
C LYS A 58 -31.01 11.53 27.91
N GLY A 59 -30.59 10.99 26.77
CA GLY A 59 -29.50 11.50 25.95
C GLY A 59 -29.23 10.55 24.78
N ARG A 60 -28.11 10.75 24.09
CA ARG A 60 -27.67 9.86 22.99
C ARG A 60 -27.30 8.46 23.48
N SER A 61 -27.27 7.53 22.54
CA SER A 61 -27.07 6.10 22.80
C SER A 61 -25.90 5.59 21.97
N VAL A 62 -24.78 5.22 22.60
CA VAL A 62 -23.55 4.79 21.90
C VAL A 62 -23.29 3.31 22.16
N SER A 63 -22.73 2.59 21.18
CA SER A 63 -22.39 1.17 21.36
C SER A 63 -20.99 0.77 20.96
N PHE A 64 -20.56 -0.38 21.50
CA PHE A 64 -19.33 -1.07 21.16
C PHE A 64 -19.62 -2.53 20.82
N ASN A 65 -19.17 -3.01 19.65
CA ASN A 65 -19.32 -4.41 19.25
C ASN A 65 -18.14 -5.24 19.80
N ALA A 66 -18.45 -6.32 20.51
CA ALA A 66 -17.48 -7.25 21.07
C ALA A 66 -17.62 -8.61 20.36
N GLU A 67 -16.63 -8.95 19.54
CA GLU A 67 -16.46 -10.29 18.94
C GLU A 67 -15.62 -11.17 19.84
N TYR A 68 -15.81 -12.49 19.78
CA TYR A 68 -15.12 -13.45 20.65
C TYR A 68 -15.18 -14.89 20.12
N ASP A 69 -15.49 -15.10 18.85
CA ASP A 69 -15.32 -16.38 18.16
C ASP A 69 -13.84 -16.59 17.73
N ALA A 70 -13.52 -17.86 17.47
CA ALA A 70 -12.21 -18.33 17.07
C ALA A 70 -12.29 -19.16 15.77
N LEU A 71 -11.13 -19.31 15.12
CA LEU A 71 -10.99 -20.00 13.85
C LEU A 71 -10.74 -21.52 14.03
N PRO A 72 -11.35 -22.38 13.20
CA PRO A 72 -11.14 -23.83 13.23
C PRO A 72 -9.66 -24.21 13.17
N GLY A 73 -9.18 -24.91 14.20
CA GLY A 73 -7.79 -25.39 14.29
C GLY A 73 -6.71 -24.30 14.47
N MET A 74 -7.08 -23.02 14.59
CA MET A 74 -6.13 -21.89 14.66
C MET A 74 -6.31 -20.99 15.89
N GLY A 75 -7.40 -21.16 16.65
CA GLY A 75 -7.68 -20.31 17.83
C GLY A 75 -8.01 -18.87 17.43
N HIS A 76 -7.71 -17.89 18.27
CA HIS A 76 -7.94 -16.47 17.96
C HIS A 76 -6.88 -15.89 17.01
N ALA A 77 -6.70 -16.52 15.85
CA ALA A 77 -5.80 -16.08 14.78
C ALA A 77 -6.29 -14.81 14.04
N CYS A 78 -7.52 -14.36 14.26
CA CYS A 78 -7.96 -13.00 13.89
C CYS A 78 -7.94 -12.01 15.07
N GLY A 79 -7.81 -12.51 16.31
CA GLY A 79 -7.61 -11.71 17.52
C GLY A 79 -8.90 -11.22 18.20
N HIS A 80 -10.03 -11.91 18.03
CA HIS A 80 -11.32 -11.46 18.57
C HIS A 80 -11.33 -11.32 20.11
N ASN A 81 -10.52 -12.11 20.84
CA ASN A 81 -10.26 -11.89 22.28
C ASN A 81 -9.85 -10.43 22.62
N LEU A 82 -9.13 -9.76 21.71
CA LEU A 82 -8.71 -8.36 21.86
C LEU A 82 -9.79 -7.37 21.43
N ILE A 83 -10.67 -7.75 20.50
CA ILE A 83 -11.85 -6.95 20.10
C ILE A 83 -12.82 -6.87 21.28
N ALA A 84 -13.13 -8.01 21.91
CA ALA A 84 -13.85 -8.05 23.18
C ALA A 84 -13.14 -7.20 24.25
N THR A 85 -11.82 -7.32 24.40
CA THR A 85 -11.03 -6.51 25.36
C THR A 85 -11.22 -5.00 25.11
N ALA A 86 -11.05 -4.53 23.87
CA ALA A 86 -11.17 -3.13 23.51
C ALA A 86 -12.58 -2.59 23.75
N SER A 87 -13.62 -3.33 23.34
CA SER A 87 -15.02 -2.93 23.49
C SER A 87 -15.50 -2.95 24.94
N VAL A 88 -15.02 -3.89 25.76
CA VAL A 88 -15.28 -3.90 27.22
C VAL A 88 -14.57 -2.73 27.90
N ALA A 89 -13.30 -2.46 27.58
CA ALA A 89 -12.57 -1.32 28.11
C ALA A 89 -13.25 0.01 27.72
N ALA A 90 -13.72 0.12 26.48
CA ALA A 90 -14.43 1.29 25.97
C ALA A 90 -15.76 1.52 26.71
N GLY A 91 -16.59 0.47 26.83
CA GLY A 91 -17.86 0.52 27.54
C GLY A 91 -17.70 0.91 29.01
N LEU A 92 -16.69 0.37 29.70
CA LEU A 92 -16.34 0.76 31.07
C LEU A 92 -15.92 2.22 31.19
N GLY A 93 -15.12 2.73 30.24
CA GLY A 93 -14.72 4.13 30.18
C GLY A 93 -15.93 5.07 30.09
N VAL A 94 -16.80 4.86 29.10
CA VAL A 94 -18.02 5.67 28.91
C VAL A 94 -18.96 5.56 30.10
N LYS A 95 -19.15 4.34 30.63
CA LYS A 95 -19.98 4.10 31.82
C LYS A 95 -19.51 4.91 33.02
N ASN A 96 -18.21 4.92 33.30
CA ASN A 96 -17.66 5.68 34.43
C ASN A 96 -17.79 7.19 34.22
N ALA A 97 -17.68 7.66 32.97
CA ALA A 97 -17.93 9.07 32.60
C ALA A 97 -19.42 9.45 32.70
N LEU A 98 -20.35 8.53 32.43
CA LEU A 98 -21.78 8.71 32.70
C LEU A 98 -22.06 8.70 34.22
N LYS A 99 -21.45 7.78 34.97
CA LYS A 99 -21.65 7.62 36.42
C LYS A 99 -21.13 8.79 37.25
N SER A 100 -20.10 9.50 36.79
CA SER A 100 -19.59 10.71 37.47
C SER A 100 -20.56 11.89 37.45
N GLY A 101 -21.68 11.79 36.71
CA GLY A 101 -22.81 12.71 36.77
C GLY A 101 -22.77 13.87 35.76
N GLY A 102 -21.60 14.14 35.16
CA GLY A 102 -21.42 15.24 34.20
C GLY A 102 -21.98 14.99 32.80
N LEU A 103 -22.34 13.74 32.46
CA LEU A 103 -22.83 13.34 31.14
C LEU A 103 -24.20 12.65 31.22
N LYS A 104 -25.00 12.78 30.15
CA LYS A 104 -26.30 12.12 29.99
C LYS A 104 -26.33 11.26 28.73
N GLY A 105 -27.07 10.15 28.79
CA GLY A 105 -27.17 9.19 27.67
C GLY A 105 -27.02 7.74 28.11
N LYS A 106 -26.83 6.85 27.14
CA LYS A 106 -26.71 5.39 27.28
C LYS A 106 -25.43 4.88 26.61
N VAL A 107 -24.78 3.90 27.23
CA VAL A 107 -23.73 3.06 26.61
C VAL A 107 -24.21 1.61 26.57
N THR A 108 -23.93 0.94 25.45
CA THR A 108 -24.29 -0.45 25.18
C THR A 108 -23.07 -1.23 24.70
N ILE A 109 -22.70 -2.33 25.33
CA ILE A 109 -21.78 -3.30 24.71
C ILE A 109 -22.65 -4.39 24.09
N VAL A 110 -22.49 -4.59 22.78
CA VAL A 110 -23.18 -5.63 22.02
C VAL A 110 -22.21 -6.80 21.85
N GLY A 111 -22.55 -7.95 22.42
CA GLY A 111 -21.81 -9.19 22.21
C GLY A 111 -22.24 -9.82 20.89
N THR A 112 -21.32 -9.91 19.94
CA THR A 112 -21.58 -10.29 18.55
C THR A 112 -20.87 -11.61 18.21
N PRO A 113 -21.55 -12.76 18.27
CA PRO A 113 -20.96 -14.07 17.97
C PRO A 113 -20.74 -14.28 16.47
N ALA A 114 -19.97 -15.30 16.12
CA ALA A 114 -19.83 -15.88 14.78
C ALA A 114 -19.56 -14.87 13.64
N GLU A 115 -18.56 -14.00 13.80
CA GLU A 115 -18.12 -13.09 12.73
C GLU A 115 -17.40 -13.84 11.59
N GLU A 116 -16.62 -14.87 11.90
CA GLU A 116 -15.83 -15.59 10.88
C GLU A 116 -16.69 -16.43 9.93
N ILE A 117 -17.80 -16.98 10.43
CA ILE A 117 -18.57 -18.05 9.75
C ILE A 117 -20.10 -17.89 9.81
N GLY A 118 -20.63 -16.90 10.53
CA GLY A 118 -22.07 -16.79 10.80
C GLY A 118 -22.76 -15.46 10.47
N GLY A 119 -22.01 -14.35 10.40
CA GLY A 119 -22.57 -13.01 10.26
C GLY A 119 -23.49 -12.62 11.42
N GLY A 120 -23.04 -12.81 12.66
CA GLY A 120 -23.87 -12.55 13.85
C GLY A 120 -24.44 -11.15 13.92
N LYS A 121 -23.70 -10.12 13.49
CA LYS A 121 -24.21 -8.73 13.45
C LYS A 121 -25.32 -8.57 12.42
N ALA A 122 -25.25 -9.27 11.28
CA ALA A 122 -26.34 -9.26 10.31
C ALA A 122 -27.65 -9.83 10.91
N LYS A 123 -27.57 -10.90 11.71
CA LYS A 123 -28.74 -11.44 12.44
C LYS A 123 -29.23 -10.49 13.55
N LEU A 124 -28.31 -9.88 14.31
CA LEU A 124 -28.63 -8.89 15.33
C LEU A 124 -29.31 -7.64 14.74
N ILE A 125 -28.87 -7.16 13.57
CA ILE A 125 -29.53 -6.07 12.82
C ILE A 125 -30.95 -6.46 12.43
N GLN A 126 -31.17 -7.68 11.91
CA GLN A 126 -32.51 -8.18 11.56
C GLN A 126 -33.45 -8.26 12.77
N ALA A 127 -32.90 -8.53 13.96
CA ALA A 127 -33.65 -8.63 15.21
C ALA A 127 -33.83 -7.28 15.95
N GLY A 128 -33.33 -6.16 15.39
CA GLY A 128 -33.50 -4.81 15.95
C GLY A 128 -32.43 -4.37 16.96
N ALA A 129 -31.32 -5.09 17.11
CA ALA A 129 -30.28 -4.80 18.11
C ALA A 129 -29.61 -3.42 17.99
N TYR A 130 -29.76 -2.77 16.84
CA TYR A 130 -29.13 -1.49 16.53
C TYR A 130 -30.15 -0.34 16.29
N ASP A 131 -31.44 -0.55 16.60
CA ASP A 131 -32.48 0.44 16.31
C ASP A 131 -32.44 1.68 17.23
N ASP A 132 -32.11 1.50 18.51
CA ASP A 132 -32.07 2.56 19.53
C ASP A 132 -30.64 3.07 19.81
N LEU A 133 -29.82 3.21 18.77
CA LEU A 133 -28.40 3.61 18.85
C LEU A 133 -28.08 4.77 17.89
N ASP A 134 -27.30 5.75 18.37
CA ASP A 134 -26.77 6.88 17.58
C ASP A 134 -25.50 6.52 16.80
N CYS A 135 -24.65 5.64 17.36
CA CYS A 135 -23.48 5.11 16.67
C CYS A 135 -23.02 3.76 17.26
N SER A 136 -22.23 3.02 16.47
CA SER A 136 -21.61 1.75 16.88
C SER A 136 -20.13 1.73 16.54
N LEU A 137 -19.27 1.69 17.55
CA LEU A 137 -17.82 1.83 17.41
C LEU A 137 -17.11 0.50 17.66
N MET A 138 -16.03 0.24 16.93
CA MET A 138 -15.25 -0.99 17.03
C MET A 138 -13.79 -0.75 16.66
N ALA A 139 -12.89 -1.55 17.22
CA ALA A 139 -11.48 -1.59 16.83
C ALA A 139 -10.98 -3.04 16.79
N HIS A 140 -10.04 -3.32 15.89
CA HIS A 140 -9.61 -4.68 15.53
C HIS A 140 -8.09 -4.78 15.48
N PRO A 141 -7.47 -5.84 16.04
CA PRO A 141 -6.03 -6.02 16.01
C PRO A 141 -5.54 -6.29 14.58
N GLY A 142 -4.43 -5.67 14.19
CA GLY A 142 -3.86 -5.76 12.86
C GLY A 142 -2.38 -6.18 12.85
N PRO A 143 -1.90 -6.68 11.71
CA PRO A 143 -0.54 -7.19 11.51
C PRO A 143 0.38 -6.08 10.96
N ARG A 144 0.04 -4.82 11.24
CA ARG A 144 0.81 -3.65 10.82
C ARG A 144 1.33 -2.95 12.05
N ASN A 145 2.44 -2.25 11.88
CA ASN A 145 3.03 -1.43 12.92
C ASN A 145 2.36 -0.04 13.07
N TYR A 146 1.12 0.19 12.63
CA TYR A 146 0.44 1.48 12.80
C TYR A 146 -1.07 1.32 12.98
N ILE A 147 -1.71 2.32 13.60
CA ILE A 147 -3.18 2.44 13.64
C ILE A 147 -3.66 3.02 12.30
N PHE A 148 -4.71 2.45 11.69
CA PHE A 148 -5.21 2.90 10.39
C PHE A 148 -6.72 2.79 10.19
N TYR A 149 -7.21 3.59 9.25
CA TYR A 149 -8.56 3.52 8.69
C TYR A 149 -8.56 2.55 7.50
N ALA A 150 -9.51 1.63 7.45
CA ALA A 150 -9.48 0.49 6.54
C ALA A 150 -10.70 0.43 5.62
N GLU A 151 -10.48 -0.08 4.40
CA GLU A 151 -11.55 -0.36 3.43
C GLU A 151 -11.95 -1.84 3.52
N TYR A 152 -13.23 -2.11 3.78
CA TYR A 152 -13.76 -3.47 3.88
C TYR A 152 -14.67 -3.75 2.66
N PRO A 153 -14.33 -4.73 1.81
CA PRO A 153 -15.13 -5.06 0.62
C PRO A 153 -16.42 -5.82 0.99
N ALA A 154 -17.37 -5.87 0.06
CA ALA A 154 -18.56 -6.70 0.18
C ALA A 154 -18.22 -8.16 -0.17
N LEU A 155 -18.78 -9.11 0.58
CA LEU A 155 -18.60 -10.56 0.40
C LEU A 155 -19.95 -11.26 0.38
N MET A 156 -20.08 -12.26 -0.48
CA MET A 156 -21.14 -13.26 -0.43
C MET A 156 -20.49 -14.64 -0.40
N THR A 157 -20.92 -15.52 0.49
CA THR A 157 -20.56 -16.96 0.45
C THR A 157 -21.80 -17.83 0.31
N ALA A 158 -21.70 -18.91 -0.48
CA ALA A 158 -22.79 -19.85 -0.70
C ALA A 158 -22.28 -21.28 -0.87
N ARG A 159 -23.05 -22.24 -0.36
CA ARG A 159 -22.96 -23.65 -0.79
C ARG A 159 -23.83 -23.86 -2.00
N VAL A 160 -23.27 -24.50 -3.01
CA VAL A 160 -23.96 -24.98 -4.20
C VAL A 160 -23.89 -26.50 -4.19
N ASN A 161 -25.05 -27.13 -4.03
CA ASN A 161 -25.21 -28.57 -4.14
C ASN A 161 -25.69 -28.93 -5.54
N TRP A 162 -24.87 -29.68 -6.27
CA TRP A 162 -25.14 -30.18 -7.62
C TRP A 162 -25.72 -31.59 -7.52
N THR A 163 -26.78 -31.86 -8.26
CA THR A 163 -27.44 -33.17 -8.27
C THR A 163 -27.69 -33.64 -9.70
N GLU A 164 -27.74 -34.95 -9.90
CA GLU A 164 -28.30 -35.51 -11.12
C GLU A 164 -29.78 -35.11 -11.31
N VAL A 165 -30.24 -35.12 -12.55
CA VAL A 165 -31.68 -35.14 -12.88
C VAL A 165 -32.02 -36.59 -13.27
N PRO A 166 -33.10 -37.20 -12.73
CA PRO A 166 -33.45 -38.58 -13.07
C PRO A 166 -33.71 -38.78 -14.57
N ALA A 167 -32.79 -39.47 -15.24
CA ALA A 167 -32.86 -39.85 -16.65
C ALA A 167 -32.55 -41.35 -16.80
N GLN A 168 -33.09 -41.98 -17.85
CA GLN A 168 -32.95 -43.43 -18.02
C GLN A 168 -31.63 -43.84 -18.71
N TRP A 169 -31.06 -44.95 -18.25
CA TRP A 169 -29.89 -45.70 -18.76
C TRP A 169 -28.52 -45.00 -18.91
N ASN A 170 -28.41 -43.67 -18.82
CA ASN A 170 -27.13 -42.94 -18.79
C ASN A 170 -27.08 -41.98 -17.59
N GLY A 171 -26.40 -42.36 -16.52
CA GLY A 171 -26.27 -41.52 -15.31
C GLY A 171 -25.57 -40.18 -15.60
N LEU A 172 -26.14 -39.08 -15.12
CA LEU A 172 -25.63 -37.73 -15.35
C LEU A 172 -24.74 -37.30 -14.19
N ASN A 173 -23.49 -36.96 -14.50
CA ASN A 173 -22.45 -36.71 -13.52
C ASN A 173 -22.61 -35.35 -12.83
N ALA A 174 -23.04 -35.33 -11.56
CA ALA A 174 -23.17 -34.10 -10.77
C ALA A 174 -21.86 -33.32 -10.63
N LEU A 175 -20.71 -34.01 -10.64
CA LEU A 175 -19.39 -33.36 -10.62
C LEU A 175 -19.12 -32.56 -11.90
N ASP A 176 -19.65 -32.98 -13.07
CA ASP A 176 -19.45 -32.24 -14.32
C ASP A 176 -20.19 -30.89 -14.29
N GLY A 177 -21.30 -30.78 -13.56
CA GLY A 177 -21.98 -29.50 -13.29
C GLY A 177 -21.06 -28.52 -12.57
N PHE A 178 -20.40 -28.96 -11.49
CA PHE A 178 -19.39 -28.16 -10.79
C PHE A 178 -18.17 -27.84 -11.68
N VAL A 179 -17.61 -28.84 -12.38
CA VAL A 179 -16.42 -28.66 -13.23
C VAL A 179 -16.69 -27.67 -14.36
N SER A 180 -17.87 -27.75 -14.99
CA SER A 180 -18.32 -26.79 -15.99
C SER A 180 -18.39 -25.38 -15.43
N ALA A 181 -18.99 -25.21 -14.24
CA ALA A 181 -19.06 -23.90 -13.58
C ALA A 181 -17.68 -23.37 -13.20
N TYR A 182 -16.77 -24.23 -12.75
CA TYR A 182 -15.39 -23.89 -12.43
C TYR A 182 -14.63 -23.37 -13.66
N VAL A 183 -14.74 -24.07 -14.80
CA VAL A 183 -14.11 -23.68 -16.08
C VAL A 183 -14.70 -22.37 -16.61
N MET A 184 -16.03 -22.23 -16.65
CA MET A 184 -16.70 -20.99 -17.08
C MET A 184 -16.33 -19.80 -16.18
N THR A 185 -16.17 -20.02 -14.87
CA THR A 185 -15.67 -19.00 -13.92
C THR A 185 -14.22 -18.62 -14.23
N GLY A 186 -13.38 -19.58 -14.62
CA GLY A 186 -12.03 -19.34 -15.12
C GLY A 186 -11.99 -18.39 -16.32
N LEU A 187 -12.92 -18.56 -17.28
CA LEU A 187 -13.06 -17.67 -18.44
C LEU A 187 -13.61 -16.28 -18.04
N LEU A 188 -14.57 -16.23 -17.12
CA LEU A 188 -15.13 -14.96 -16.62
C LEU A 188 -14.08 -14.06 -15.97
N ARG A 189 -12.99 -14.61 -15.42
CA ARG A 189 -11.91 -13.83 -14.76
C ARG A 189 -11.27 -12.76 -15.64
N GLN A 190 -11.26 -12.92 -16.97
CA GLN A 190 -10.79 -11.88 -17.90
C GLN A 190 -11.70 -10.62 -17.91
N GLN A 191 -12.97 -10.77 -17.51
CA GLN A 191 -14.02 -9.74 -17.56
C GLN A 191 -14.46 -9.28 -16.15
N LEU A 192 -13.62 -9.51 -15.14
CA LEU A 192 -13.81 -8.99 -13.79
C LEU A 192 -13.29 -7.55 -13.70
N GLU A 193 -13.96 -6.74 -12.90
CA GLU A 193 -13.48 -5.42 -12.51
C GLU A 193 -12.26 -5.57 -11.58
N LEU A 194 -11.44 -4.51 -11.47
CA LEU A 194 -10.30 -4.52 -10.56
C LEU A 194 -10.74 -4.80 -9.11
N ASP A 195 -9.84 -5.46 -8.38
CA ASP A 195 -9.96 -5.73 -6.95
C ASP A 195 -11.28 -6.46 -6.58
N THR A 196 -11.72 -7.33 -7.50
CA THR A 196 -12.84 -8.27 -7.38
C THR A 196 -12.30 -9.70 -7.41
N ALA A 197 -12.86 -10.61 -6.62
CA ALA A 197 -12.43 -12.00 -6.54
C ALA A 197 -13.62 -12.99 -6.56
N ILE A 198 -13.40 -14.14 -7.19
CA ILE A 198 -14.25 -15.32 -7.07
C ILE A 198 -13.36 -16.47 -6.63
N GLN A 199 -13.66 -17.04 -5.48
CA GLN A 199 -13.05 -18.26 -4.95
C GLN A 199 -14.09 -19.37 -4.97
N GLN A 200 -13.66 -20.60 -5.24
CA GLN A 200 -14.53 -21.76 -5.27
C GLN A 200 -13.77 -23.03 -4.93
N VAL A 201 -14.42 -23.96 -4.23
CA VAL A 201 -13.86 -25.25 -3.83
C VAL A 201 -14.91 -26.34 -3.95
N LEU A 202 -14.49 -27.55 -4.31
CA LEU A 202 -15.30 -28.77 -4.21
C LEU A 202 -15.12 -29.32 -2.79
N SER A 203 -16.17 -29.32 -1.98
CA SER A 203 -16.11 -29.82 -0.60
C SER A 203 -16.53 -31.28 -0.45
N GLU A 204 -17.37 -31.82 -1.36
CA GLU A 204 -17.75 -33.23 -1.36
C GLU A 204 -18.08 -33.75 -2.77
N SER A 205 -17.74 -35.01 -3.07
CA SER A 205 -18.14 -35.74 -4.27
C SER A 205 -17.95 -37.25 -4.03
N SER A 206 -18.34 -38.10 -5.00
CA SER A 206 -18.03 -39.54 -4.96
C SER A 206 -16.52 -39.78 -4.93
N ASN A 207 -16.06 -40.52 -3.93
CA ASN A 207 -14.66 -40.93 -3.78
C ASN A 207 -14.36 -42.30 -4.42
N VAL A 208 -15.27 -42.82 -5.26
CA VAL A 208 -15.15 -44.14 -5.88
C VAL A 208 -15.02 -44.01 -7.40
N LEU A 209 -13.85 -44.39 -7.93
CA LEU A 209 -13.43 -44.17 -9.33
C LEU A 209 -14.41 -44.68 -10.40
N ASN A 210 -15.12 -45.77 -10.11
CA ASN A 210 -16.05 -46.42 -11.05
C ASN A 210 -17.54 -46.13 -10.74
N ILE A 211 -17.83 -45.10 -9.95
CA ILE A 211 -19.19 -44.65 -9.65
C ILE A 211 -19.36 -43.20 -10.11
N ILE A 212 -20.33 -42.97 -11.00
CA ILE A 212 -20.72 -41.61 -11.43
C ILE A 212 -21.31 -40.87 -10.20
N PRO A 213 -20.77 -39.69 -9.82
CA PRO A 213 -21.32 -38.87 -8.74
C PRO A 213 -22.77 -38.45 -9.03
N ALA A 214 -23.71 -38.89 -8.19
CA ALA A 214 -25.11 -38.41 -8.20
C ALA A 214 -25.28 -37.07 -7.46
N GLU A 215 -24.34 -36.72 -6.57
CA GLU A 215 -24.27 -35.45 -5.84
C GLU A 215 -22.82 -34.93 -5.84
N ALA A 216 -22.65 -33.61 -5.90
CA ALA A 216 -21.39 -32.93 -5.64
C ALA A 216 -21.64 -31.62 -4.90
N LYS A 217 -20.92 -31.36 -3.80
CA LYS A 217 -21.05 -30.15 -2.98
C LYS A 217 -19.87 -29.22 -3.20
N SER A 218 -20.18 -27.93 -3.34
CA SER A 218 -19.18 -26.90 -3.59
C SER A 218 -19.47 -25.64 -2.79
N GLU A 219 -18.42 -24.93 -2.41
CA GLU A 219 -18.47 -23.65 -1.71
C GLU A 219 -17.92 -22.55 -2.62
N TRP A 220 -18.58 -21.39 -2.62
CA TRP A 220 -18.29 -20.26 -3.50
C TRP A 220 -18.26 -18.98 -2.69
N ALA A 221 -17.26 -18.14 -2.94
CA ALA A 221 -17.15 -16.81 -2.36
C ALA A 221 -17.00 -15.76 -3.48
N ILE A 222 -17.82 -14.70 -3.42
CA ILE A 222 -17.83 -13.58 -4.36
C ILE A 222 -17.53 -12.31 -3.57
N MET A 223 -16.37 -11.70 -3.83
CA MET A 223 -15.91 -10.49 -3.13
C MET A 223 -15.72 -9.34 -4.12
N CYS A 224 -16.34 -8.19 -3.85
CA CYS A 224 -16.23 -6.98 -4.66
C CYS A 224 -16.03 -5.73 -3.80
N PRO A 225 -15.48 -4.62 -4.33
CA PRO A 225 -15.34 -3.38 -3.57
C PRO A 225 -16.67 -2.85 -3.01
N THR A 226 -17.77 -3.01 -3.76
CA THR A 226 -19.11 -2.56 -3.34
C THR A 226 -20.19 -3.64 -3.51
N MET A 227 -21.28 -3.52 -2.75
CA MET A 227 -22.49 -4.35 -2.93
C MET A 227 -23.08 -4.27 -4.35
N GLU A 228 -22.99 -3.13 -5.03
CA GLU A 228 -23.53 -2.99 -6.39
C GLU A 228 -22.72 -3.81 -7.40
N GLN A 229 -21.38 -3.75 -7.31
CA GLN A 229 -20.50 -4.59 -8.11
C GLN A 229 -20.71 -6.08 -7.79
N ARG A 230 -20.88 -6.42 -6.50
CA ARG A 230 -21.21 -7.78 -6.07
C ARG A 230 -22.52 -8.27 -6.69
N ALA A 231 -23.61 -7.52 -6.60
CA ALA A 231 -24.89 -7.90 -7.19
C ALA A 231 -24.83 -8.06 -8.72
N LYS A 232 -24.05 -7.22 -9.42
CA LYS A 232 -23.79 -7.38 -10.87
C LYS A 232 -23.03 -8.68 -11.16
N LEU A 233 -22.06 -9.05 -10.33
CA LEU A 233 -21.26 -10.26 -10.50
C LEU A 233 -22.04 -11.53 -10.11
N GLU A 234 -22.78 -11.51 -9.01
CA GLU A 234 -23.71 -12.57 -8.62
C GLU A 234 -24.67 -12.92 -9.74
N LYS A 235 -25.24 -11.93 -10.44
CA LYS A 235 -26.08 -12.18 -11.62
C LYS A 235 -25.33 -12.94 -12.73
N LYS A 236 -24.04 -12.66 -12.97
CA LYS A 236 -23.21 -13.44 -13.92
C LYS A 236 -22.94 -14.85 -13.40
N MET A 237 -22.68 -15.02 -12.10
CA MET A 237 -22.45 -16.32 -11.46
C MET A 237 -23.68 -17.22 -11.49
N HIS A 238 -24.87 -16.68 -11.21
CA HIS A 238 -26.14 -17.37 -11.44
C HIS A 238 -26.31 -17.77 -12.91
N GLY A 239 -25.88 -16.93 -13.86
CA GLY A 239 -25.82 -17.30 -15.28
C GLY A 239 -24.92 -18.51 -15.53
N ILE A 240 -23.72 -18.53 -14.94
CA ILE A 240 -22.76 -19.64 -15.05
C ILE A 240 -23.30 -20.93 -14.43
N TRP A 241 -23.86 -20.89 -13.23
CA TRP A 241 -24.40 -22.08 -12.57
C TRP A 241 -25.58 -22.68 -13.36
N ASN A 242 -26.50 -21.83 -13.85
CA ASN A 242 -27.60 -22.27 -14.72
C ASN A 242 -27.09 -22.84 -16.05
N ALA A 243 -26.11 -22.20 -16.70
CA ALA A 243 -25.54 -22.68 -17.96
C ALA A 243 -24.81 -24.03 -17.80
N SER A 244 -24.11 -24.21 -16.68
CA SER A 244 -23.39 -25.43 -16.33
C SER A 244 -24.32 -26.60 -16.04
N ALA A 245 -25.39 -26.35 -15.27
CA ALA A 245 -26.47 -27.30 -15.04
C ALA A 245 -27.13 -27.72 -16.36
N THR A 246 -27.53 -26.74 -17.19
CA THR A 246 -28.15 -26.98 -18.50
C THR A 246 -27.25 -27.79 -19.44
N ALA A 247 -25.95 -27.45 -19.53
CA ALA A 247 -25.01 -28.11 -20.45
C ALA A 247 -24.69 -29.56 -20.06
N THR A 248 -24.82 -29.91 -18.78
CA THR A 248 -24.50 -31.24 -18.23
C THR A 248 -25.74 -32.08 -17.92
N GLY A 249 -26.94 -31.50 -18.07
CA GLY A 249 -28.20 -32.13 -17.65
C GLY A 249 -28.34 -32.29 -16.13
N THR A 250 -27.50 -31.63 -15.35
CA THR A 250 -27.57 -31.63 -13.88
C THR A 250 -28.52 -30.54 -13.38
N ASN A 251 -28.80 -30.54 -12.08
CA ASN A 251 -29.49 -29.47 -11.38
C ASN A 251 -28.59 -28.93 -10.26
N PHE A 252 -28.90 -27.75 -9.73
CA PHE A 252 -28.23 -27.23 -8.54
C PHE A 252 -29.20 -26.53 -7.59
N THR A 253 -28.86 -26.54 -6.31
CA THR A 253 -29.48 -25.70 -5.28
C THR A 253 -28.42 -24.83 -4.64
N LEU A 254 -28.74 -23.57 -4.39
CA LEU A 254 -27.84 -22.60 -3.76
C LEU A 254 -28.37 -22.23 -2.38
N LYS A 255 -27.51 -22.37 -1.37
CA LYS A 255 -27.77 -21.96 0.02
C LYS A 255 -26.81 -20.81 0.39
N PRO A 256 -27.31 -19.58 0.56
CA PRO A 256 -26.54 -18.47 1.13
C PRO A 256 -26.00 -18.80 2.53
N GLU A 257 -24.79 -18.36 2.84
CA GLU A 257 -24.20 -18.49 4.18
C GLU A 257 -23.84 -17.13 4.79
N LEU A 258 -22.91 -16.39 4.20
CA LEU A 258 -22.53 -15.03 4.62
C LEU A 258 -22.94 -13.98 3.57
N ASP A 259 -23.49 -12.86 4.03
CA ASP A 259 -23.81 -11.69 3.19
C ASP A 259 -23.24 -10.42 3.84
N TYR A 260 -21.96 -10.13 3.58
CA TYR A 260 -21.26 -8.97 4.15
C TYR A 260 -21.29 -7.80 3.18
N TRP A 261 -21.56 -6.63 3.74
CA TRP A 261 -21.74 -5.39 3.00
C TRP A 261 -20.47 -4.56 3.10
N ASN A 262 -20.08 -3.89 2.01
CA ASN A 262 -18.86 -3.07 2.05
C ASN A 262 -19.01 -1.96 3.10
N ALA A 263 -17.99 -1.71 3.92
CA ALA A 263 -18.15 -0.79 5.05
C ALA A 263 -18.26 0.68 4.62
N LYS A 264 -19.12 1.41 5.31
CA LYS A 264 -19.35 2.87 5.23
C LYS A 264 -18.90 3.51 6.54
N LEU A 265 -17.60 3.44 6.82
CA LEU A 265 -17.03 3.94 8.06
C LEU A 265 -17.03 5.47 8.10
N ASN A 266 -17.45 6.02 9.24
CA ASN A 266 -17.65 7.46 9.40
C ASN A 266 -16.32 8.18 9.63
N SER A 267 -15.97 9.11 8.74
CA SER A 267 -14.69 9.82 8.79
C SER A 267 -14.67 10.91 9.87
N VAL A 268 -15.81 11.50 10.24
CA VAL A 268 -15.92 12.43 11.39
C VAL A 268 -15.54 11.72 12.70
N LEU A 269 -16.13 10.55 12.97
CA LEU A 269 -15.78 9.73 14.15
C LEU A 269 -14.33 9.23 14.11
N THR A 270 -13.83 8.87 12.92
CA THR A 270 -12.43 8.50 12.72
C THR A 270 -11.49 9.65 13.11
N ARG A 271 -11.73 10.88 12.65
CA ARG A 271 -10.93 12.06 13.03
C ARG A 271 -10.96 12.31 14.53
N VAL A 272 -12.12 12.16 15.17
CA VAL A 272 -12.25 12.28 16.63
C VAL A 272 -11.42 11.21 17.36
N TYR A 273 -11.42 9.96 16.89
CA TYR A 273 -10.60 8.88 17.43
C TYR A 273 -9.10 9.22 17.36
N PHE A 274 -8.59 9.55 16.16
CA PHE A 274 -7.17 9.86 15.97
C PHE A 274 -6.75 11.14 16.69
N LYS A 275 -7.63 12.14 16.80
CA LYS A 275 -7.38 13.33 17.62
C LYS A 275 -7.18 12.96 19.09
N ASN A 276 -8.13 12.20 19.67
CA ASN A 276 -8.05 11.78 21.07
C ASN A 276 -6.83 10.89 21.33
N GLN A 277 -6.43 10.08 20.36
CA GLN A 277 -5.18 9.33 20.41
C GLN A 277 -3.97 10.27 20.53
N MET A 278 -3.79 11.19 19.58
CA MET A 278 -2.62 12.09 19.59
C MET A 278 -2.61 13.06 20.77
N GLU A 279 -3.77 13.50 21.26
CA GLU A 279 -3.90 14.46 22.37
C GLU A 279 -3.52 13.84 23.74
N PHE A 280 -3.99 12.62 24.02
CA PHE A 280 -3.83 11.99 25.34
C PHE A 280 -2.75 10.90 25.39
N PHE A 281 -2.39 10.31 24.25
CA PHE A 281 -1.48 9.18 24.14
C PHE A 281 -0.70 9.26 22.82
N ASP A 282 0.06 10.34 22.57
CA ASP A 282 1.03 10.37 21.45
C ASP A 282 1.95 9.13 21.58
N PRO A 283 1.83 8.13 20.70
CA PRO A 283 2.41 6.84 21.00
C PRO A 283 3.94 6.84 20.83
N LYS A 284 4.51 7.85 20.16
CA LYS A 284 5.97 8.08 20.14
C LYS A 284 6.55 8.21 21.55
N ASN A 285 5.73 8.67 22.49
CA ASN A 285 6.11 8.88 23.89
C ASN A 285 5.78 7.69 24.80
N THR A 286 5.11 6.64 24.30
CA THR A 286 4.82 5.43 25.07
C THR A 286 5.87 4.34 24.82
N LYS A 287 6.12 3.48 25.82
CA LYS A 287 7.09 2.37 25.69
C LYS A 287 6.77 1.47 24.50
N ASP A 288 5.49 1.18 24.30
CA ASP A 288 5.00 0.22 23.30
C ASP A 288 4.58 0.88 21.97
N GLY A 289 4.52 2.21 21.89
CA GLY A 289 4.28 2.93 20.64
C GLY A 289 5.57 3.26 19.88
N LYS A 290 6.75 3.22 20.51
CA LYS A 290 8.05 3.40 19.82
C LYS A 290 8.39 2.34 18.77
N GLN A 291 7.81 1.14 18.90
CA GLN A 291 7.90 0.05 17.91
C GLN A 291 6.89 0.21 16.76
N PHE A 292 6.02 1.20 16.83
CA PHE A 292 4.92 1.42 15.90
C PHE A 292 5.08 2.79 15.20
N SER A 293 4.81 2.84 13.90
CA SER A 293 4.74 4.06 13.13
C SER A 293 3.35 4.69 13.24
N TYR A 294 3.27 5.97 12.89
CA TYR A 294 2.02 6.74 12.90
C TYR A 294 1.96 7.59 11.65
N LYS A 295 0.75 7.73 11.13
CA LYS A 295 0.46 8.40 9.87
C LYS A 295 -0.61 9.46 10.08
N ASP A 296 -0.69 10.37 9.11
CA ASP A 296 -1.74 11.37 9.08
C ASP A 296 -3.11 10.71 8.83
N VAL A 297 -4.12 11.17 9.57
CA VAL A 297 -5.47 10.60 9.51
C VAL A 297 -6.17 10.91 8.17
N GLU A 298 -5.88 12.05 7.55
CA GLU A 298 -6.43 12.38 6.22
C GLU A 298 -5.75 11.54 5.13
N GLU A 299 -4.45 11.23 5.24
CA GLU A 299 -3.79 10.29 4.32
C GLU A 299 -4.45 8.91 4.33
N GLU A 300 -4.75 8.37 5.52
CA GLU A 300 -5.39 7.05 5.67
C GLU A 300 -6.89 7.07 5.33
N ILE A 301 -7.61 8.20 5.52
CA ILE A 301 -9.00 8.35 5.03
C ILE A 301 -9.05 8.45 3.49
N LEU A 302 -8.12 9.17 2.88
CA LEU A 302 -8.07 9.38 1.42
C LEU A 302 -7.50 8.16 0.66
N ASN A 303 -6.58 7.42 1.27
CA ASN A 303 -5.96 6.22 0.68
C ASN A 303 -6.14 4.99 1.59
N PRO A 304 -7.40 4.62 1.88
CA PRO A 304 -7.73 3.59 2.86
C PRO A 304 -7.15 2.26 2.43
N LYS A 305 -6.71 1.49 3.42
CA LYS A 305 -6.04 0.22 3.15
C LYS A 305 -7.07 -0.90 3.18
N ARG A 306 -7.21 -1.61 2.06
CA ARG A 306 -8.09 -2.78 2.00
C ARG A 306 -7.65 -3.87 2.99
N VAL A 307 -8.64 -4.46 3.64
CA VAL A 307 -8.54 -5.60 4.56
C VAL A 307 -9.63 -6.63 4.20
N SER A 308 -9.71 -7.74 4.96
CA SER A 308 -10.75 -8.76 4.79
C SER A 308 -12.16 -8.18 4.95
N PRO A 309 -13.20 -8.78 4.32
CA PRO A 309 -14.61 -8.49 4.61
C PRO A 309 -14.95 -8.65 6.10
N THR A 310 -16.03 -7.98 6.55
CA THR A 310 -16.54 -8.10 7.94
C THR A 310 -18.03 -7.77 8.02
N ASP A 311 -18.75 -8.37 8.95
CA ASP A 311 -20.17 -8.03 9.19
C ASP A 311 -20.38 -6.71 9.95
N GLN A 312 -19.31 -6.10 10.50
CA GLN A 312 -19.30 -4.70 10.93
C GLN A 312 -19.59 -3.75 9.75
N GLY A 313 -19.34 -4.20 8.53
CA GLY A 313 -19.79 -3.55 7.30
C GLY A 313 -21.31 -3.38 7.29
N ASN A 314 -22.09 -4.43 7.61
CA ASN A 314 -23.55 -4.38 7.66
C ASN A 314 -24.05 -3.36 8.70
N VAL A 315 -23.41 -3.29 9.87
CA VAL A 315 -23.72 -2.29 10.91
C VAL A 315 -23.56 -0.87 10.38
N SER A 316 -22.52 -0.59 9.60
CA SER A 316 -22.27 0.75 9.05
C SER A 316 -23.32 1.25 8.04
N HIS A 317 -24.16 0.38 7.45
CA HIS A 317 -25.33 0.79 6.64
C HIS A 317 -26.60 1.01 7.48
N LYS A 318 -26.59 0.68 8.77
CA LYS A 318 -27.72 0.89 9.69
C LYS A 318 -27.59 2.20 10.49
N LEU A 319 -26.38 2.54 10.92
CA LEU A 319 -26.07 3.75 11.70
C LEU A 319 -24.58 4.15 11.55
N PRO A 320 -24.18 5.38 11.95
CA PRO A 320 -22.79 5.79 11.97
C PRO A 320 -21.88 4.81 12.73
N SER A 321 -20.78 4.39 12.09
CA SER A 321 -19.92 3.34 12.62
C SER A 321 -18.44 3.61 12.29
N ILE A 322 -17.54 3.09 13.12
CA ILE A 322 -16.10 2.99 12.83
C ILE A 322 -15.62 1.56 13.06
N HIS A 323 -14.55 1.20 12.36
CA HIS A 323 -13.82 -0.05 12.52
C HIS A 323 -12.33 0.28 12.35
N ILE A 324 -11.65 0.57 13.46
CA ILE A 324 -10.27 1.07 13.46
C ILE A 324 -9.28 -0.08 13.69
N MET A 325 -8.28 -0.20 12.82
CA MET A 325 -7.25 -1.23 12.98
C MET A 325 -6.16 -0.75 13.94
N PHE A 326 -5.76 -1.57 14.93
CA PHE A 326 -4.69 -1.24 15.89
C PHE A 326 -3.53 -2.26 15.89
N PRO A 327 -2.28 -1.83 16.09
CA PRO A 327 -1.11 -2.68 15.91
C PRO A 327 -0.92 -3.65 17.10
N ILE A 328 -0.70 -4.94 16.80
CA ILE A 328 -0.22 -5.92 17.81
C ILE A 328 1.04 -6.67 17.38
N THR A 329 1.33 -6.70 16.08
CA THR A 329 2.48 -7.36 15.47
C THR A 329 2.71 -6.79 14.07
N ASN A 330 3.88 -7.03 13.48
CA ASN A 330 4.23 -6.65 12.10
C ASN A 330 4.87 -7.78 11.29
N ASN A 331 4.94 -9.00 11.83
CA ASN A 331 5.70 -10.12 11.26
C ASN A 331 4.83 -11.32 10.84
N VAL A 332 3.54 -11.33 11.19
CA VAL A 332 2.59 -12.43 10.97
C VAL A 332 1.23 -11.85 10.62
N SER A 333 0.52 -12.44 9.67
CA SER A 333 -0.80 -11.95 9.19
C SER A 333 -1.95 -12.51 10.03
N ASN A 334 -3.10 -11.83 10.05
CA ASN A 334 -4.34 -12.45 10.56
C ASN A 334 -4.59 -13.79 9.84
N HIS A 335 -5.23 -14.74 10.53
CA HIS A 335 -5.49 -16.12 10.09
C HIS A 335 -4.21 -16.98 9.92
N GLU A 336 -3.08 -16.56 10.51
CA GLU A 336 -1.89 -17.40 10.70
C GLU A 336 -1.75 -17.82 12.18
N ALA A 337 -1.22 -19.02 12.43
CA ALA A 337 -0.97 -19.50 13.80
C ALA A 337 -0.03 -18.58 14.61
N GLY A 338 0.89 -17.87 13.93
CA GLY A 338 1.73 -16.86 14.56
C GLY A 338 0.94 -15.67 15.11
N PHE A 339 -0.17 -15.28 14.46
CA PHE A 339 -1.02 -14.19 14.92
C PHE A 339 -1.89 -14.62 16.11
N ALA A 340 -2.32 -15.88 16.16
CA ALA A 340 -2.93 -16.45 17.37
C ALA A 340 -1.98 -16.33 18.58
N ASN A 341 -0.69 -16.65 18.41
CA ASN A 341 0.28 -16.44 19.49
C ASN A 341 0.46 -14.95 19.83
N ALA A 342 0.49 -14.06 18.83
CA ALA A 342 0.61 -12.62 19.05
C ALA A 342 -0.60 -12.04 19.81
N SER A 343 -1.83 -12.50 19.51
CA SER A 343 -3.06 -12.02 20.14
C SER A 343 -3.22 -12.42 21.62
N GLY A 344 -2.43 -13.40 22.08
CA GLY A 344 -2.32 -13.77 23.49
C GLY A 344 -1.33 -12.92 24.31
N THR A 345 -0.51 -12.08 23.68
CA THR A 345 0.58 -11.38 24.40
C THR A 345 0.07 -10.26 25.32
N GLU A 346 0.84 -9.96 26.39
CA GLU A 346 0.58 -8.79 27.25
C GLU A 346 0.67 -7.47 26.48
N LEU A 347 1.53 -7.39 25.46
CA LEU A 347 1.58 -6.25 24.54
C LEU A 347 0.25 -6.07 23.81
N ALA A 348 -0.28 -7.13 23.21
CA ALA A 348 -1.51 -7.06 22.42
C ALA A 348 -2.73 -6.69 23.30
N HIS A 349 -2.81 -7.22 24.52
CA HIS A 349 -3.83 -6.84 25.51
C HIS A 349 -3.71 -5.37 25.93
N ARG A 350 -2.49 -4.84 26.15
CA ARG A 350 -2.29 -3.42 26.44
C ARG A 350 -2.70 -2.52 25.26
N GLN A 351 -2.35 -2.89 24.02
CA GLN A 351 -2.78 -2.17 22.82
C GLN A 351 -4.30 -2.18 22.64
N ALA A 352 -4.98 -3.30 22.93
CA ALA A 352 -6.43 -3.38 22.92
C ALA A 352 -7.09 -2.47 23.97
N ILE A 353 -6.50 -2.37 25.17
CA ILE A 353 -6.97 -1.43 26.21
C ILE A 353 -6.77 0.03 25.77
N GLU A 354 -5.64 0.38 25.14
CA GLU A 354 -5.44 1.73 24.58
C GLU A 354 -6.47 2.05 23.49
N ALA A 355 -6.68 1.14 22.52
CA ALA A 355 -7.74 1.27 21.52
C ALA A 355 -9.12 1.49 22.17
N GLY A 356 -9.43 0.73 23.23
CA GLY A 356 -10.64 0.90 24.04
C GLY A 356 -10.79 2.29 24.68
N LYS A 357 -9.70 2.92 25.14
CA LYS A 357 -9.75 4.31 25.64
C LYS A 357 -10.09 5.32 24.54
N PHE A 358 -9.52 5.17 23.35
CA PHE A 358 -9.81 6.05 22.21
C PHE A 358 -11.25 5.88 21.71
N LEU A 359 -11.75 4.64 21.67
CA LEU A 359 -13.17 4.33 21.44
C LEU A 359 -14.06 5.01 22.49
N ALA A 360 -13.72 4.94 23.78
CA ALA A 360 -14.47 5.61 24.86
C ALA A 360 -14.49 7.13 24.71
N MET A 361 -13.35 7.76 24.43
CA MET A 361 -13.26 9.23 24.26
C MET A 361 -14.04 9.70 23.02
N THR A 362 -14.05 8.90 21.95
CA THR A 362 -14.87 9.14 20.76
C THR A 362 -16.37 9.06 21.06
N ALA A 363 -16.78 8.02 21.79
CA ALA A 363 -18.17 7.88 22.25
C ALA A 363 -18.60 9.02 23.20
N ILE A 364 -17.74 9.41 24.15
CA ILE A 364 -17.98 10.58 25.03
C ILE A 364 -18.12 11.87 24.21
N SER A 365 -17.35 12.02 23.14
CA SER A 365 -17.48 13.16 22.22
C SER A 365 -18.86 13.18 21.54
N VAL A 366 -19.40 12.03 21.11
CA VAL A 366 -20.78 11.94 20.57
C VAL A 366 -21.83 12.29 21.63
N LEU A 367 -21.68 11.77 22.86
CA LEU A 367 -22.60 12.03 23.97
C LEU A 367 -22.63 13.52 24.35
N ASN A 368 -21.46 14.19 24.40
CA ASN A 368 -21.32 15.53 24.96
C ASN A 368 -21.28 16.67 23.92
N ASN A 369 -20.89 16.39 22.67
CA ASN A 369 -20.71 17.42 21.64
C ASN A 369 -21.80 17.35 20.56
N GLU A 370 -22.68 18.35 20.58
CA GLU A 370 -23.77 18.52 19.62
C GLU A 370 -23.29 18.64 18.16
N THR A 371 -22.14 19.30 17.94
CA THR A 371 -21.55 19.47 16.60
C THR A 371 -21.06 18.13 16.06
N THR A 372 -20.26 17.40 16.84
CA THR A 372 -19.76 16.07 16.48
C THR A 372 -20.90 15.11 16.12
N ALA A 373 -21.96 15.07 16.94
CA ALA A 373 -23.11 14.21 16.67
C ALA A 373 -23.89 14.62 15.40
N LYS A 374 -24.04 15.93 15.14
CA LYS A 374 -24.68 16.43 13.92
C LYS A 374 -23.86 16.13 12.67
N GLU A 375 -22.54 16.30 12.73
CA GLU A 375 -21.63 16.06 11.60
C GLU A 375 -21.54 14.56 11.27
N MET A 376 -21.38 13.70 12.28
CA MET A 376 -21.49 12.24 12.19
C MET A 376 -22.78 11.82 11.46
N TRP A 377 -23.94 12.27 11.94
CA TRP A 377 -25.22 11.94 11.32
C TRP A 377 -25.41 12.56 9.93
N LYS A 378 -24.82 13.73 9.65
CA LYS A 378 -24.85 14.38 8.33
C LYS A 378 -24.06 13.58 7.32
N GLU A 379 -22.82 13.22 7.64
CA GLU A 379 -21.94 12.43 6.79
C GLU A 379 -22.55 11.05 6.49
N TRP A 380 -22.99 10.32 7.52
CA TRP A 380 -23.61 9.01 7.33
C TRP A 380 -24.87 9.08 6.45
N LYS A 381 -25.68 10.15 6.54
CA LYS A 381 -26.85 10.37 5.66
C LYS A 381 -26.46 10.68 4.21
N ILE A 382 -25.27 11.19 3.95
CA ILE A 382 -24.72 11.37 2.59
C ILE A 382 -24.28 10.01 2.05
N MET A 383 -23.39 9.31 2.77
CA MET A 383 -22.89 7.97 2.42
C MET A 383 -24.01 6.93 2.25
N SER A 384 -25.12 7.06 3.00
CA SER A 384 -26.29 6.18 2.89
C SER A 384 -27.21 6.51 1.71
N LYS A 385 -27.17 7.74 1.20
CA LYS A 385 -27.92 8.18 0.00
C LYS A 385 -27.15 7.98 -1.30
N GLU A 386 -25.83 7.86 -1.22
CA GLU A 386 -25.00 7.38 -2.32
C GLU A 386 -25.41 5.95 -2.69
N LYS A 387 -26.28 5.86 -3.70
CA LYS A 387 -26.26 4.73 -4.64
C LYS A 387 -24.83 4.63 -5.19
N GLY A 388 -24.33 3.42 -5.37
CA GLY A 388 -23.00 3.18 -5.94
C GLY A 388 -22.80 4.04 -7.19
N SER A 389 -21.64 4.67 -7.29
CA SER A 389 -21.46 5.89 -8.09
C SER A 389 -21.80 5.68 -9.55
N GLN A 390 -23.00 6.13 -9.96
CA GLN A 390 -23.33 6.28 -11.37
C GLN A 390 -22.42 7.35 -11.98
N ARG A 391 -21.47 6.94 -12.82
CA ARG A 391 -21.05 7.78 -13.93
C ARG A 391 -21.96 7.50 -15.13
N GLN A 392 -22.88 8.43 -15.31
CA GLN A 392 -23.73 8.72 -16.48
C GLN A 392 -25.02 7.91 -16.71
N ASN A 393 -26.07 8.68 -17.00
CA ASN A 393 -27.40 8.25 -17.42
C ASN A 393 -27.39 7.69 -18.84
N PHE A 394 -28.15 6.62 -19.07
CA PHE A 394 -28.81 6.38 -20.36
C PHE A 394 -30.32 6.34 -20.13
N GLY A 395 -31.04 7.29 -20.74
CA GLY A 395 -32.50 7.37 -20.66
C GLY A 395 -33.19 6.34 -21.56
N HIS A 396 -34.41 5.94 -21.19
CA HIS A 396 -35.27 5.08 -22.01
C HIS A 396 -35.69 5.73 -23.34
N MET A 397 -35.84 4.89 -24.37
CA MET A 397 -36.67 5.17 -25.56
C MET A 397 -37.64 4.00 -25.80
N PRO A 398 -38.91 4.27 -26.17
CA PRO A 398 -39.80 3.30 -26.81
C PRO A 398 -39.70 3.35 -28.36
N MET A 399 -40.07 2.26 -29.03
CA MET A 399 -39.97 2.07 -30.50
C MET A 399 -41.25 2.44 -31.28
N GLN A 400 -41.10 2.89 -32.54
CA GLN A 400 -41.77 2.41 -33.80
C GLN A 400 -41.57 3.43 -34.98
N PRO A 401 -41.90 3.16 -36.28
CA PRO A 401 -40.90 2.64 -37.23
C PRO A 401 -40.76 3.42 -38.58
N GLY A 402 -39.63 3.32 -39.30
CA GLY A 402 -39.56 3.87 -40.67
C GLY A 402 -38.19 3.86 -41.39
N LEU A 403 -38.05 2.94 -42.35
CA LEU A 403 -37.11 2.91 -43.50
C LEU A 403 -35.57 2.94 -43.31
N LEU A 404 -34.94 1.78 -43.59
CA LEU A 404 -33.80 1.51 -44.51
C LEU A 404 -32.47 2.33 -44.36
N HIS A 405 -31.26 1.75 -44.29
CA HIS A 405 -30.80 0.34 -44.34
C HIS A 405 -29.32 0.23 -43.85
N GLN A 406 -28.96 -0.87 -43.16
CA GLN A 406 -27.62 -1.52 -43.00
C GLN A 406 -26.41 -0.72 -42.45
N GLU A 407 -25.91 -0.99 -41.22
CA GLU A 407 -24.78 -1.92 -40.84
C GLU A 407 -23.36 -1.40 -41.24
N GLU A 408 -22.30 -1.31 -40.42
CA GLU A 408 -21.94 -1.69 -39.01
C GLU A 408 -21.31 -0.50 -38.22
N PHE A 409 -21.32 -0.41 -36.88
CA PHE A 409 -20.48 -1.03 -35.81
C PHE A 409 -18.94 -0.74 -35.81
N LEU A 410 -18.48 -0.02 -34.76
CA LEU A 410 -17.09 0.25 -34.29
C LEU A 410 -15.98 0.63 -35.32
N TYR A 411 -15.51 1.91 -35.32
CA TYR A 411 -14.11 2.32 -35.00
C TYR A 411 -13.86 3.86 -35.12
N LYS A 412 -12.88 4.36 -34.33
CA LYS A 412 -12.06 5.60 -34.52
C LYS A 412 -12.61 7.03 -34.25
N HIS A 413 -11.79 7.75 -33.46
CA HIS A 413 -11.79 9.18 -33.07
C HIS A 413 -12.87 9.62 -32.07
N THR A 414 -12.55 10.19 -30.91
CA THR A 414 -11.30 10.92 -30.56
C THR A 414 -10.42 10.21 -29.51
N LEU A 415 -9.23 9.77 -29.94
CA LEU A 415 -8.07 9.47 -29.10
C LEU A 415 -6.87 10.24 -29.67
N ARG A 416 -6.18 11.03 -28.84
CA ARG A 416 -4.78 11.54 -28.92
C ARG A 416 -4.69 12.80 -28.04
N ARG A 417 -3.92 12.86 -26.95
CA ARG A 417 -2.83 11.98 -26.46
C ARG A 417 -3.27 11.29 -25.15
N PHE A 418 -3.43 9.95 -25.14
CA PHE A 418 -2.50 8.96 -24.54
C PHE A 418 -2.35 9.15 -23.00
N TYR A 419 -2.88 8.31 -22.08
CA TYR A 419 -2.86 6.82 -21.93
C TYR A 419 -1.43 6.27 -22.11
N ILE A 420 -0.80 5.57 -21.15
CA ILE A 420 -1.14 4.34 -20.37
C ILE A 420 -0.68 4.57 -18.90
N GLY A 421 -1.15 3.94 -17.81
CA GLY A 421 -1.80 2.65 -17.57
C GLY A 421 -0.95 1.85 -16.55
N GLN A 422 -1.60 1.11 -15.64
CA GLN A 422 -1.00 0.65 -14.37
C GLN A 422 -0.08 -0.60 -14.41
N ARG A 423 0.64 -0.76 -13.28
CA ARG A 423 1.07 -2.01 -12.58
C ARG A 423 2.40 -2.69 -13.00
N ARG A 424 3.20 -2.95 -11.94
CA ARG A 424 4.40 -3.82 -11.87
C ARG A 424 3.98 -5.30 -12.02
N PRO A 425 4.86 -6.19 -12.51
CA PRO A 425 5.65 -7.07 -11.62
C PRO A 425 7.15 -7.09 -11.98
N TYR A 426 8.06 -6.91 -11.01
CA TYR A 426 8.81 -7.97 -10.30
C TYR A 426 9.93 -8.69 -11.10
N PHE A 427 11.18 -8.33 -10.77
CA PHE A 427 12.43 -9.12 -10.85
C PHE A 427 12.88 -9.72 -12.20
N MET A 428 13.79 -9.02 -12.90
CA MET A 428 15.16 -9.54 -13.15
C MET A 428 16.16 -8.54 -13.77
N ALA A 429 15.73 -7.39 -14.29
CA ALA A 429 16.64 -6.34 -14.79
C ALA A 429 17.29 -5.46 -13.67
N GLN A 430 17.58 -6.04 -12.50
CA GLN A 430 17.72 -5.30 -11.24
C GLN A 430 19.15 -4.78 -10.91
N SER A 431 20.15 -5.06 -11.77
CA SER A 431 21.55 -4.66 -11.52
C SER A 431 22.10 -3.63 -12.53
N ILE A 432 21.47 -3.47 -13.69
CA ILE A 432 22.00 -2.67 -14.81
C ILE A 432 21.22 -1.35 -15.03
N LYS A 433 20.01 -1.21 -14.46
CA LYS A 433 19.27 0.07 -14.45
C LYS A 433 19.77 1.08 -13.39
N THR A 434 20.96 0.84 -12.86
CA THR A 434 21.84 1.75 -12.08
C THR A 434 22.42 2.86 -12.97
N LEU A 435 21.60 3.35 -13.90
CA LEU A 435 21.97 4.25 -15.00
C LEU A 435 20.74 4.89 -15.63
N ASN A 436 19.97 5.56 -14.78
CA ASN A 436 18.93 6.48 -15.19
C ASN A 436 19.20 7.84 -14.57
N CYS A 437 20.02 8.64 -15.26
CA CYS A 437 19.59 9.92 -15.82
C CYS A 437 20.76 10.61 -16.54
N LEU A 438 20.65 10.76 -17.86
CA LEU A 438 21.13 11.98 -18.56
C LEU A 438 20.69 11.99 -20.03
N THR A 439 19.59 12.68 -20.31
CA THR A 439 19.42 13.37 -21.60
C THR A 439 18.49 14.56 -21.41
N LEU A 440 19.04 15.69 -20.97
CA LEU A 440 18.52 17.05 -21.18
C LEU A 440 19.43 18.05 -20.43
N LEU A 441 20.43 18.60 -21.15
CA LEU A 441 20.90 20.00 -21.09
C LEU A 441 22.26 20.15 -21.81
N ARG A 442 22.24 20.11 -23.15
CA ARG A 442 23.29 20.71 -23.98
C ARG A 442 22.78 21.98 -24.64
N SER A 443 22.98 23.11 -23.98
CA SER A 443 22.85 24.44 -24.57
C SER A 443 24.22 24.92 -25.10
N SER A 444 24.45 24.78 -26.41
CA SER A 444 25.58 25.43 -27.11
C SER A 444 25.18 25.77 -28.56
N PRO A 445 25.59 26.91 -29.14
CA PRO A 445 24.73 27.65 -30.07
C PRO A 445 24.99 27.42 -31.57
N LEU A 446 24.98 26.17 -32.05
CA LEU A 446 25.11 25.84 -33.48
C LEU A 446 24.09 24.76 -33.92
N GLY A 447 22.84 25.17 -34.17
CA GLY A 447 21.77 24.23 -34.53
C GLY A 447 20.46 24.84 -35.04
N LYS A 448 20.45 26.12 -35.45
CA LYS A 448 19.27 26.70 -36.13
C LYS A 448 19.17 26.18 -37.57
N LYS A 449 18.31 25.20 -37.85
CA LYS A 449 17.56 25.08 -39.13
C LYS A 449 16.51 23.96 -39.11
N ALA A 450 15.35 24.28 -39.68
CA ALA A 450 14.33 23.38 -40.25
C ALA A 450 13.70 22.31 -39.33
N LEU A 451 12.69 22.72 -38.55
CA LEU A 451 11.43 21.95 -38.51
C LEU A 451 10.53 22.49 -39.63
N ALA A 452 10.19 21.65 -40.61
CA ALA A 452 9.28 21.98 -41.70
C ALA A 452 7.98 21.19 -41.50
N ASP A 453 6.86 21.91 -41.43
CA ASP A 453 5.56 21.37 -41.05
C ASP A 453 4.72 21.07 -42.30
N ASN A 454 4.77 19.81 -42.77
CA ASN A 454 4.15 19.43 -44.04
C ASN A 454 2.77 18.79 -43.83
N HIS A 455 1.76 19.63 -43.70
CA HIS A 455 0.35 19.23 -43.59
C HIS A 455 -0.32 19.13 -44.97
N THR A 456 -0.77 17.93 -45.36
CA THR A 456 -1.92 17.78 -46.26
C THR A 456 -3.22 17.84 -45.45
N THR A 457 -4.27 18.39 -46.06
CA THR A 457 -5.31 19.15 -45.34
C THR A 457 -6.71 18.61 -45.56
N THR A 458 -7.48 18.38 -44.49
CA THR A 458 -8.96 18.29 -44.53
C THR A 458 -9.67 18.47 -43.18
N ASP A 459 -9.09 19.24 -42.24
CA ASP A 459 -9.80 19.67 -41.01
C ASP A 459 -9.72 21.19 -40.85
N VAL A 460 -10.86 21.80 -40.50
CA VAL A 460 -11.17 23.24 -40.61
C VAL A 460 -11.10 23.98 -39.26
N SER A 461 -10.47 23.37 -38.25
CA SER A 461 -10.34 23.92 -36.89
C SER A 461 -8.89 24.24 -36.48
N ARG A 462 -8.19 25.08 -37.27
CA ARG A 462 -6.82 25.53 -36.93
C ARG A 462 -6.80 26.73 -35.97
N TYR A 463 -6.00 26.63 -34.92
CA TYR A 463 -5.58 27.77 -34.09
C TYR A 463 -4.46 28.58 -34.79
N THR A 464 -4.77 29.19 -35.94
CA THR A 464 -3.80 29.99 -36.72
C THR A 464 -3.68 31.43 -36.20
N LYS A 465 -2.45 31.86 -35.88
CA LYS A 465 -2.13 33.28 -35.72
C LYS A 465 -2.26 34.00 -37.08
N PRO A 466 -2.89 35.19 -37.17
CA PRO A 466 -2.98 35.95 -38.42
C PRO A 466 -1.61 36.28 -39.02
N ALA A 467 -1.53 36.34 -40.35
CA ALA A 467 -0.33 36.84 -41.02
C ALA A 467 -0.01 38.27 -40.55
N GLY A 468 1.26 38.54 -40.23
CA GLY A 468 1.70 39.81 -39.63
C GLY A 468 1.57 39.90 -38.10
N TYR A 469 1.02 38.89 -37.43
CA TYR A 469 0.94 38.88 -35.96
C TYR A 469 2.33 38.79 -35.30
N LYS A 470 2.70 39.80 -34.51
CA LYS A 470 3.97 39.88 -33.78
C LYS A 470 3.83 39.21 -32.41
N THR A 471 4.49 38.05 -32.22
CA THR A 471 4.44 37.33 -30.94
C THR A 471 5.21 38.07 -29.85
N VAL A 472 4.59 38.24 -28.69
CA VAL A 472 5.16 38.83 -27.47
C VAL A 472 5.53 37.76 -26.43
N ARG A 473 6.33 38.12 -25.42
CA ARG A 473 6.72 37.23 -24.31
C ARG A 473 6.02 37.64 -23.02
N TYR A 474 5.72 36.66 -22.16
CA TYR A 474 5.21 36.87 -20.81
C TYR A 474 6.03 37.94 -20.06
N PRO A 475 5.42 38.88 -19.31
CA PRO A 475 3.99 38.95 -18.95
C PRO A 475 3.04 39.54 -20.01
N LEU A 476 3.54 39.96 -21.18
CA LEU A 476 2.68 40.50 -22.23
C LEU A 476 1.76 39.43 -22.82
N SER A 477 0.48 39.75 -22.95
CA SER A 477 -0.53 38.88 -23.56
C SER A 477 -0.40 38.91 -25.09
N GLY A 478 -0.30 37.71 -25.65
CA GLY A 478 -0.18 37.47 -27.09
C GLY A 478 -1.40 36.74 -27.69
N LEU A 479 -2.57 36.90 -27.08
CA LEU A 479 -3.81 36.33 -27.61
C LEU A 479 -4.21 37.00 -28.92
N VAL A 480 -5.04 36.32 -29.72
CA VAL A 480 -5.62 36.84 -30.96
C VAL A 480 -7.06 36.39 -31.04
N GLY A 481 -7.98 37.34 -31.22
CA GLY A 481 -9.41 37.06 -31.09
C GLY A 481 -10.30 38.20 -31.58
N ASN A 482 -11.51 38.25 -31.05
CA ASN A 482 -12.55 39.20 -31.41
C ASN A 482 -12.22 40.64 -30.91
N PRO A 483 -12.99 41.69 -31.27
CA PRO A 483 -12.68 43.07 -30.89
C PRO A 483 -12.58 43.31 -29.37
N LYS A 484 -13.35 42.57 -28.55
CA LYS A 484 -13.25 42.62 -27.09
C LYS A 484 -11.90 42.06 -26.63
N ASP A 485 -11.52 40.89 -27.12
CA ASP A 485 -10.24 40.26 -26.77
C ASP A 485 -9.05 41.18 -27.11
N LYS A 486 -9.12 41.90 -28.24
CA LYS A 486 -8.11 42.91 -28.62
C LYS A 486 -8.03 44.08 -27.64
N HIS A 487 -9.17 44.62 -27.22
CA HIS A 487 -9.22 45.68 -26.21
C HIS A 487 -8.68 45.19 -24.85
N ASP A 488 -9.06 43.98 -24.43
CA ASP A 488 -8.59 43.36 -23.18
C ASP A 488 -7.07 43.12 -23.22
N ILE A 489 -6.50 42.77 -24.38
CA ILE A 489 -5.04 42.68 -24.60
C ILE A 489 -4.36 44.05 -24.50
N GLU A 490 -4.93 45.11 -25.08
CA GLU A 490 -4.39 46.47 -24.99
C GLU A 490 -4.36 46.95 -23.54
N VAL A 491 -5.47 46.76 -22.80
CA VAL A 491 -5.60 47.08 -21.37
C VAL A 491 -4.67 46.23 -20.50
N HIS A 492 -4.44 44.96 -20.85
CA HIS A 492 -3.46 44.10 -20.15
C HIS A 492 -2.02 44.55 -20.41
N ASN A 493 -1.64 44.71 -21.68
CA ASN A 493 -0.27 45.04 -22.07
C ASN A 493 0.15 46.46 -21.63
N ALA A 494 -0.79 47.40 -21.52
CA ALA A 494 -0.56 48.73 -20.97
C ALA A 494 -0.08 48.73 -19.50
N LYS A 495 -0.21 47.61 -18.77
CA LYS A 495 0.31 47.43 -17.40
C LYS A 495 1.79 47.02 -17.36
N TYR A 496 2.36 46.65 -18.51
CA TYR A 496 3.66 45.98 -18.64
C TYR A 496 4.58 46.74 -19.60
N LEU A 497 4.71 48.06 -19.40
CA LEU A 497 5.43 48.96 -20.32
C LEU A 497 6.96 48.86 -20.21
N ASN A 498 7.51 48.49 -19.05
CA ASN A 498 8.96 48.38 -18.85
C ASN A 498 9.49 46.99 -19.26
N HIS A 499 10.36 46.96 -20.27
CA HIS A 499 10.98 45.72 -20.75
C HIS A 499 11.89 45.02 -19.72
N GLU A 500 12.56 45.78 -18.87
CA GLU A 500 13.47 45.22 -17.87
C GLU A 500 12.69 44.52 -16.75
N ASP A 501 11.61 45.14 -16.27
CA ASP A 501 10.74 44.56 -15.24
C ASP A 501 9.96 43.35 -15.80
N ASN A 502 9.52 43.41 -17.05
CA ASN A 502 8.96 42.26 -17.76
C ASN A 502 9.94 41.07 -17.81
N THR A 503 11.25 41.35 -18.00
CA THR A 503 12.30 40.32 -18.02
C THR A 503 12.56 39.76 -16.62
N LYS A 504 12.55 40.60 -15.58
CA LYS A 504 12.64 40.15 -14.17
C LYS A 504 11.44 39.27 -13.80
N ILE A 505 10.23 39.66 -14.19
CA ILE A 505 8.98 38.89 -14.00
C ILE A 505 9.07 37.53 -14.71
N LEU A 506 9.53 37.49 -15.96
CA LEU A 506 9.74 36.24 -16.70
C LEU A 506 10.75 35.32 -16.01
N ASN A 507 11.92 35.84 -15.63
CA ASN A 507 12.98 35.06 -14.99
C ASN A 507 12.54 34.53 -13.60
N SER A 508 11.81 35.33 -12.82
CA SER A 508 11.21 34.89 -11.56
C SER A 508 10.20 33.76 -11.76
N ASN A 509 9.39 33.81 -12.82
CA ASN A 509 8.45 32.74 -13.15
C ASN A 509 9.15 31.45 -13.60
N VAL A 510 10.23 31.55 -14.40
CA VAL A 510 11.06 30.39 -14.78
C VAL A 510 11.71 29.78 -13.54
N LYS A 511 12.24 30.60 -12.63
CA LYS A 511 12.80 30.12 -11.36
C LYS A 511 11.74 29.44 -10.48
N ALA A 512 10.57 30.07 -10.31
CA ALA A 512 9.45 29.48 -9.58
C ALA A 512 8.91 28.19 -10.20
N TRP A 513 9.09 27.98 -11.51
CA TRP A 513 8.75 26.72 -12.19
C TRP A 513 9.82 25.63 -12.01
N MET A 514 11.11 26.00 -11.91
CA MET A 514 12.20 25.07 -11.63
C MET A 514 12.22 24.61 -10.16
N ASP A 515 12.02 25.57 -9.24
CA ASP A 515 11.97 25.35 -7.80
C ASP A 515 10.60 24.80 -7.34
N GLY A 516 9.55 24.99 -8.16
CA GLY A 516 8.17 24.63 -7.84
C GLY A 516 7.83 23.15 -8.04
N THR A 517 6.99 22.63 -7.15
CA THR A 517 6.29 21.35 -7.34
C THR A 517 5.08 21.56 -8.25
N VAL A 518 4.99 20.82 -9.36
CA VAL A 518 3.81 20.88 -10.23
C VAL A 518 2.70 20.04 -9.62
N GLN A 519 1.66 20.70 -9.11
CA GLN A 519 0.43 20.02 -8.69
C GLN A 519 -0.46 19.80 -9.92
N ILE A 520 -0.85 18.54 -10.17
CA ILE A 520 -1.80 18.16 -11.20
C ILE A 520 -3.07 17.69 -10.49
N THR A 521 -4.16 18.44 -10.63
CA THR A 521 -5.48 18.06 -10.11
C THR A 521 -6.33 17.47 -11.25
N PRO A 522 -6.98 16.29 -11.09
CA PRO A 522 -7.80 15.67 -12.14
C PRO A 522 -9.09 16.43 -12.50
N ASP A 523 -9.50 17.36 -11.65
CA ASP A 523 -10.88 17.85 -11.51
C ASP A 523 -10.98 19.38 -11.32
N GLY A 524 -9.86 20.09 -11.20
CA GLY A 524 -9.81 21.56 -11.21
C GLY A 524 -10.09 22.25 -9.87
N ASP A 525 -10.18 21.49 -8.77
CA ASP A 525 -10.22 22.04 -7.42
C ASP A 525 -8.79 22.39 -6.94
N PRO A 526 -8.51 23.64 -6.49
CA PRO A 526 -7.18 24.06 -6.06
C PRO A 526 -6.73 23.53 -4.68
N ASP A 527 -7.64 22.99 -3.85
CA ASP A 527 -7.33 22.58 -2.48
C ASP A 527 -7.09 21.05 -2.32
N THR A 528 -7.27 20.26 -3.39
CA THR A 528 -7.05 18.80 -3.37
C THR A 528 -5.60 18.43 -3.72
N ARG A 529 -4.83 17.91 -2.74
CA ARG A 529 -3.42 17.53 -2.92
C ARG A 529 -3.22 16.05 -3.24
N ILE A 530 -2.49 15.75 -4.32
CA ILE A 530 -1.94 14.42 -4.61
C ILE A 530 -0.43 14.42 -4.30
N PRO A 531 0.12 13.41 -3.61
CA PRO A 531 1.54 13.36 -3.26
C PRO A 531 2.41 12.86 -4.44
N ASP A 532 2.69 13.75 -5.38
CA ASP A 532 3.90 13.67 -6.22
C ASP A 532 4.71 14.98 -6.06
N THR A 533 5.38 15.10 -4.92
CA THR A 533 5.92 16.36 -4.40
C THR A 533 7.42 16.54 -4.69
N TYR A 534 7.82 16.39 -5.95
CA TYR A 534 9.19 16.70 -6.38
C TYR A 534 9.19 17.76 -7.48
N SER A 535 9.95 18.84 -7.30
CA SER A 535 10.18 19.82 -8.35
C SER A 535 11.04 19.21 -9.47
N VAL A 536 11.08 19.86 -10.63
CA VAL A 536 11.96 19.45 -11.73
C VAL A 536 13.42 19.46 -11.27
N PHE A 537 13.79 20.42 -10.42
CA PHE A 537 15.11 20.47 -9.77
C PHE A 537 15.36 19.29 -8.83
N SER A 538 14.43 18.93 -7.94
CA SER A 538 14.61 17.78 -7.04
C SER A 538 14.71 16.45 -7.79
N ARG A 539 13.94 16.27 -8.87
CA ARG A 539 14.07 15.10 -9.74
C ARG A 539 15.43 15.07 -10.45
N PHE A 540 15.92 16.22 -10.87
CA PHE A 540 17.25 16.38 -11.47
C PHE A 540 18.40 16.12 -10.48
N GLN A 541 18.25 16.44 -9.19
CA GLN A 541 19.23 16.03 -8.16
C GLN A 541 19.18 14.52 -7.88
N ILE A 542 18.00 13.94 -7.68
CA ILE A 542 17.82 12.48 -7.50
C ILE A 542 18.41 11.68 -8.68
N CYS A 543 18.34 12.24 -9.88
CA CYS A 543 18.97 11.74 -11.11
C CYS A 543 20.52 11.71 -11.07
N LEU A 544 21.16 12.64 -10.36
CA LEU A 544 22.61 12.85 -10.37
C LEU A 544 23.35 12.07 -9.26
N GLU A 545 22.67 11.71 -8.17
CA GLU A 545 23.32 11.64 -6.85
C GLU A 545 23.65 10.26 -6.24
N ALA A 546 23.24 9.11 -6.80
CA ALA A 546 23.58 7.82 -6.14
C ALA A 546 23.97 6.62 -7.04
N PRO A 547 23.14 6.11 -7.97
CA PRO A 547 23.37 4.79 -8.56
C PRO A 547 24.68 4.75 -9.37
N ASN A 548 24.82 5.75 -10.24
CA ASN A 548 25.94 5.90 -11.16
C ASN A 548 27.29 6.08 -10.43
N TYR A 549 27.30 6.65 -9.21
CA TYR A 549 28.53 6.90 -8.47
C TYR A 549 29.06 5.63 -7.79
N THR A 550 28.20 4.85 -7.13
CA THR A 550 28.58 3.54 -6.56
C THR A 550 29.06 2.59 -7.66
N PHE A 551 28.38 2.59 -8.81
CA PHE A 551 28.80 1.81 -9.97
C PHE A 551 30.10 2.33 -10.60
N TRP A 552 30.28 3.64 -10.75
CA TRP A 552 31.53 4.25 -11.23
C TRP A 552 32.72 3.96 -10.31
N GLN A 553 32.55 4.04 -8.99
CA GLN A 553 33.58 3.70 -8.00
C GLN A 553 34.02 2.23 -8.14
N TRP A 554 33.06 1.31 -8.31
CA TRP A 554 33.33 -0.08 -8.62
C TRP A 554 34.10 -0.22 -9.95
N GLN A 555 33.64 0.40 -11.04
CA GLN A 555 34.30 0.34 -12.35
C GLN A 555 35.74 0.88 -12.30
N SER A 556 35.97 1.99 -11.58
CA SER A 556 37.29 2.62 -11.46
C SER A 556 38.29 1.73 -10.70
N ARG A 557 37.83 0.99 -9.69
CA ARG A 557 38.65 0.07 -8.89
C ARG A 557 39.01 -1.23 -9.60
N HIS A 558 38.10 -1.74 -10.43
CA HIS A 558 38.27 -3.01 -11.13
C HIS A 558 38.81 -2.85 -12.57
N ASP A 559 39.19 -1.63 -12.98
CA ASP A 559 39.57 -1.25 -14.35
C ASP A 559 38.47 -1.52 -15.41
N CYS A 560 37.22 -1.63 -14.96
CA CYS A 560 36.03 -1.89 -15.78
C CYS A 560 35.36 -0.59 -16.30
N THR A 561 36.17 0.43 -16.65
CA THR A 561 35.64 1.74 -17.12
C THR A 561 35.44 1.86 -18.63
N ALA A 562 35.69 0.79 -19.39
CA ALA A 562 35.51 0.73 -20.84
C ALA A 562 34.31 -0.14 -21.23
N ALA A 563 33.65 0.16 -22.35
CA ALA A 563 32.64 -0.76 -22.91
C ALA A 563 33.21 -2.16 -23.20
N GLY A 564 32.39 -3.20 -23.04
CA GLY A 564 32.82 -4.60 -23.13
C GLY A 564 33.71 -5.11 -21.98
N SER A 565 33.94 -4.31 -20.93
CA SER A 565 34.72 -4.74 -19.74
C SER A 565 33.91 -5.53 -18.71
N LEU A 566 32.58 -5.56 -18.83
CA LEU A 566 31.73 -6.45 -18.04
C LEU A 566 31.58 -7.80 -18.73
N THR A 567 31.64 -8.86 -17.95
CA THR A 567 31.31 -10.21 -18.40
C THR A 567 30.10 -10.74 -17.64
N VAL A 568 29.20 -11.41 -18.34
CA VAL A 568 28.04 -12.08 -17.75
C VAL A 568 28.39 -13.56 -17.55
N GLU A 569 28.28 -14.06 -16.32
CA GLU A 569 28.47 -15.49 -16.02
C GLU A 569 27.33 -16.33 -16.62
N ALA A 570 27.52 -16.79 -17.86
CA ALA A 570 26.54 -17.57 -18.59
C ALA A 570 26.13 -18.85 -17.82
N GLY A 571 24.83 -19.11 -17.75
CA GLY A 571 24.28 -20.34 -17.15
C GLY A 571 23.87 -20.24 -15.69
N LYS A 572 23.90 -19.04 -15.08
CA LYS A 572 23.27 -18.79 -13.78
C LYS A 572 21.77 -18.54 -13.94
N ASP A 573 20.95 -18.85 -12.93
CA ASP A 573 19.50 -18.61 -12.98
C ASP A 573 19.12 -17.14 -13.27
N GLY A 574 19.97 -16.18 -12.89
CA GLY A 574 19.80 -14.76 -13.17
C GLY A 574 20.11 -14.33 -14.61
N THR A 575 20.66 -15.21 -15.47
CA THR A 575 20.97 -14.92 -16.88
C THR A 575 19.90 -15.45 -17.85
N PHE A 576 18.70 -15.74 -17.37
CA PHE A 576 17.57 -16.19 -18.18
C PHE A 576 16.31 -15.39 -17.85
N SER A 577 15.55 -14.99 -18.87
CA SER A 577 14.25 -14.34 -18.69
C SER A 577 13.28 -15.24 -17.94
N MET A 578 12.55 -14.68 -16.98
CA MET A 578 11.45 -15.35 -16.28
C MET A 578 10.12 -15.29 -17.05
N GLY A 579 10.10 -14.60 -18.20
CA GLY A 579 8.97 -14.48 -19.12
C GLY A 579 8.31 -13.10 -19.08
N ASP A 580 8.51 -12.34 -20.16
CA ASP A 580 7.82 -11.08 -20.45
C ASP A 580 7.41 -11.04 -21.95
N PRO A 581 6.66 -10.03 -22.42
CA PRO A 581 6.19 -9.96 -23.82
C PRO A 581 7.31 -9.90 -24.88
N THR A 582 8.52 -9.51 -24.49
CA THR A 582 9.66 -9.26 -25.38
C THR A 582 10.68 -10.39 -25.29
N PHE A 583 10.83 -11.01 -24.11
CA PHE A 583 11.68 -12.18 -23.86
C PHE A 583 10.88 -13.34 -23.23
N PRO A 584 10.58 -14.40 -24.01
CA PRO A 584 9.98 -15.63 -23.47
C PRO A 584 10.75 -16.22 -22.29
N LYS A 585 10.03 -16.95 -21.43
CA LYS A 585 10.65 -17.60 -20.27
C LYS A 585 11.72 -18.61 -20.72
N GLY A 586 12.93 -18.50 -20.17
CA GLY A 586 14.09 -19.30 -20.53
C GLY A 586 14.98 -18.71 -21.63
N THR A 587 14.66 -17.53 -22.19
CA THR A 587 15.57 -16.82 -23.10
C THR A 587 16.82 -16.36 -22.34
N ALA A 588 18.01 -16.74 -22.81
CA ALA A 588 19.27 -16.26 -22.23
C ALA A 588 19.43 -14.75 -22.44
N LEU A 589 19.95 -14.06 -21.41
CA LEU A 589 20.17 -12.61 -21.39
C LEU A 589 21.65 -12.30 -21.25
N ASP A 590 22.12 -11.29 -21.99
CA ASP A 590 23.50 -10.82 -22.05
C ASP A 590 23.56 -9.28 -22.08
N THR A 591 24.76 -8.69 -22.22
CA THR A 591 24.91 -7.23 -22.25
C THR A 591 24.35 -6.58 -23.52
N ASN A 592 24.14 -7.34 -24.60
CA ASN A 592 23.56 -6.87 -25.87
C ASN A 592 22.03 -7.01 -25.92
N SER A 593 21.42 -7.62 -24.90
CA SER A 593 19.98 -7.86 -24.86
C SER A 593 19.19 -6.55 -24.82
N PRO A 594 18.20 -6.34 -25.71
CA PRO A 594 17.39 -5.13 -25.78
C PRO A 594 16.74 -4.71 -24.45
N LEU A 595 16.97 -3.46 -24.05
CA LEU A 595 16.31 -2.81 -22.92
C LEU A 595 15.01 -2.14 -23.41
N ASP A 596 13.97 -2.93 -23.62
CA ASP A 596 12.59 -2.44 -23.88
C ASP A 596 12.09 -1.64 -22.65
N PRO A 597 11.43 -0.46 -22.79
CA PRO A 597 11.05 0.27 -24.02
C PRO A 597 11.99 1.45 -24.36
N PHE A 598 13.28 1.37 -24.02
CA PHE A 598 14.21 2.48 -24.20
C PHE A 598 14.72 2.52 -25.64
N GLU A 599 14.06 3.28 -26.51
CA GLU A 599 14.44 3.42 -27.93
C GLU A 599 15.60 4.40 -28.15
N LYS A 600 16.52 4.04 -29.05
CA LYS A 600 17.61 4.90 -29.52
C LYS A 600 17.10 5.94 -30.52
N PRO A 601 17.68 7.16 -30.56
CA PRO A 601 17.45 8.11 -31.65
C PRO A 601 17.85 7.50 -33.01
N GLY A 602 16.86 7.14 -33.83
CA GLY A 602 17.05 6.44 -35.11
C GLY A 602 16.45 5.03 -35.18
N GLY A 603 15.94 4.50 -34.05
CA GLY A 603 15.26 3.20 -33.97
C GLY A 603 16.10 2.09 -33.35
N GLY A 604 15.41 1.03 -32.89
CA GLY A 604 15.98 -0.02 -32.04
C GLY A 604 16.09 0.40 -30.58
N PHE A 605 16.34 -0.55 -29.68
CA PHE A 605 16.44 -0.29 -28.23
C PHE A 605 17.90 -0.13 -27.77
N TYR A 606 18.08 0.60 -26.66
CA TYR A 606 19.32 0.59 -25.88
C TYR A 606 19.62 -0.81 -25.35
N THR A 607 20.89 -1.10 -25.11
CA THR A 607 21.40 -2.34 -24.51
C THR A 607 22.22 -2.01 -23.27
N SER A 608 22.67 -3.02 -22.52
CA SER A 608 23.56 -2.78 -21.37
C SER A 608 24.89 -2.17 -21.82
N GLU A 609 25.45 -2.62 -22.94
CA GLU A 609 26.69 -2.06 -23.52
C GLU A 609 26.59 -0.56 -23.88
N ASP A 610 25.40 -0.08 -24.25
CA ASP A 610 25.21 1.34 -24.57
C ASP A 610 25.23 2.25 -23.33
N VAL A 611 24.98 1.70 -22.14
CA VAL A 611 24.82 2.47 -20.89
C VAL A 611 25.91 2.20 -19.86
N THR A 612 26.60 1.05 -19.91
CA THR A 612 27.65 0.68 -18.96
C THR A 612 28.88 1.61 -18.99
N ASP A 613 29.22 2.17 -20.14
CA ASP A 613 30.35 3.09 -20.28
C ASP A 613 29.91 4.53 -19.96
N ILE A 614 30.06 4.92 -18.69
CA ILE A 614 29.65 6.26 -18.20
C ILE A 614 30.31 7.39 -19.01
N LYS A 615 31.56 7.22 -19.49
CA LYS A 615 32.27 8.25 -20.27
C LYS A 615 31.59 8.51 -21.62
N LYS A 616 30.96 7.49 -22.23
CA LYS A 616 30.20 7.65 -23.49
C LYS A 616 28.88 8.42 -23.33
N LEU A 617 28.37 8.54 -22.11
CA LEU A 617 27.10 9.23 -21.82
C LEU A 617 27.29 10.73 -21.57
N GLU A 618 28.50 11.25 -21.83
CA GLU A 618 28.84 12.67 -21.79
C GLU A 618 28.82 13.32 -20.39
N TYR A 619 28.92 12.50 -19.34
CA TYR A 619 29.18 12.93 -17.95
C TYR A 619 30.30 12.13 -17.29
N SER A 620 30.92 12.72 -16.26
CA SER A 620 32.02 12.12 -15.52
C SER A 620 32.04 12.64 -14.08
N TYR A 621 32.34 11.79 -13.12
CA TYR A 621 32.65 12.20 -11.75
C TYR A 621 34.08 12.75 -11.68
N GLY A 622 34.22 13.99 -11.19
CA GLY A 622 35.51 14.56 -10.79
C GLY A 622 35.78 14.42 -9.29
N PRO A 623 37.01 14.68 -8.82
CA PRO A 623 37.32 14.70 -7.38
C PRO A 623 36.35 15.59 -6.61
N GLY A 624 35.77 15.10 -5.51
CA GLY A 624 34.83 15.85 -4.66
C GLY A 624 33.38 15.93 -5.16
N SER A 625 33.00 15.29 -6.29
CA SER A 625 31.67 15.50 -6.89
C SER A 625 30.48 15.06 -6.02
N LEU A 626 30.69 14.12 -5.09
CA LEU A 626 29.71 13.63 -4.10
C LEU A 626 30.37 13.27 -2.76
N ASP A 627 31.57 13.81 -2.51
CA ASP A 627 32.35 13.60 -1.30
C ASP A 627 32.42 14.92 -0.52
N VAL A 628 32.29 14.88 0.81
CA VAL A 628 32.65 16.02 1.66
C VAL A 628 34.15 16.27 1.48
N ASP A 629 34.57 17.52 1.23
CA ASP A 629 35.96 17.91 0.89
C ASP A 629 37.02 17.10 1.68
N SER A 630 37.51 16.03 1.07
CA SER A 630 38.53 15.14 1.62
C SER A 630 39.80 15.30 0.80
N ASP A 631 40.90 15.59 1.49
CA ASP A 631 42.23 15.93 0.94
C ASP A 631 42.60 15.11 -0.33
N PRO A 632 42.98 15.72 -1.48
CA PRO A 632 43.02 15.06 -2.81
C PRO A 632 44.08 13.95 -3.04
N GLY A 633 44.54 13.26 -1.99
CA GLY A 633 45.79 12.51 -1.98
C GLY A 633 45.73 10.99 -2.15
N ARG A 634 44.56 10.32 -2.09
CA ARG A 634 44.52 8.86 -1.81
C ARG A 634 43.78 7.92 -2.77
N ASP A 635 43.25 8.39 -3.90
CA ASP A 635 42.80 7.50 -5.00
C ASP A 635 43.96 6.92 -5.85
N THR A 636 45.20 6.91 -5.33
CA THR A 636 46.32 6.20 -5.97
C THR A 636 46.59 4.89 -5.23
N PRO A 637 46.83 3.76 -5.92
CA PRO A 637 47.33 2.55 -5.25
C PRO A 637 48.59 2.84 -4.42
N PRO A 638 48.83 2.09 -3.33
CA PRO A 638 49.89 2.39 -2.37
C PRO A 638 51.25 2.48 -3.06
N ARG A 639 51.87 3.66 -2.95
CA ARG A 639 53.18 3.97 -3.59
C ARG A 639 54.37 3.39 -2.82
N GLU A 640 54.10 2.69 -1.73
CA GLU A 640 55.03 2.07 -0.79
C GLU A 640 54.59 0.62 -0.53
N PRO A 641 55.47 -0.30 -0.11
CA PRO A 641 55.09 -1.68 0.20
C PRO A 641 53.99 -1.76 1.27
N ILE A 642 53.00 -2.63 1.01
CA ILE A 642 51.91 -2.96 1.95
C ILE A 642 52.50 -3.60 3.23
N ALA A 643 52.08 -3.12 4.40
CA ALA A 643 52.56 -3.55 5.71
C ALA A 643 51.51 -4.30 6.56
N SER A 644 50.24 -4.25 6.14
CA SER A 644 49.14 -5.13 6.58
C SER A 644 47.94 -4.94 5.65
N ILE A 645 47.01 -5.88 5.69
CA ILE A 645 45.65 -5.66 5.20
C ILE A 645 44.72 -5.62 6.41
N ALA A 646 43.84 -4.63 6.50
CA ALA A 646 42.73 -4.65 7.46
C ALA A 646 41.47 -5.11 6.72
N ARG A 647 40.73 -6.06 7.28
CA ARG A 647 39.47 -6.55 6.75
C ARG A 647 38.33 -6.08 7.64
N VAL A 648 37.37 -5.39 7.04
CA VAL A 648 36.08 -5.08 7.66
C VAL A 648 35.07 -6.11 7.17
N HIS A 649 34.37 -6.81 8.08
CA HIS A 649 33.37 -7.82 7.71
C HIS A 649 32.14 -7.80 8.64
N SER A 650 31.22 -8.73 8.41
CA SER A 650 29.90 -8.81 9.07
C SER A 650 28.94 -7.67 8.69
N VAL A 651 29.12 -7.08 7.50
CA VAL A 651 28.20 -6.08 6.93
C VAL A 651 27.19 -6.81 6.04
N SER A 652 25.93 -6.91 6.49
CA SER A 652 24.90 -7.66 5.78
C SER A 652 24.17 -6.81 4.73
N ARG A 653 24.09 -7.30 3.49
CA ARG A 653 23.24 -6.70 2.43
C ARG A 653 21.75 -6.70 2.76
N ALA A 654 21.29 -7.54 3.69
CA ALA A 654 19.88 -7.56 4.10
C ALA A 654 19.49 -6.32 4.93
N ASP A 655 20.45 -5.68 5.58
CA ASP A 655 20.23 -4.53 6.46
C ASP A 655 20.11 -3.20 5.68
N TYR A 656 20.47 -3.18 4.39
CA TYR A 656 20.49 -2.00 3.53
C TYR A 656 19.57 -2.20 2.31
N ALA A 657 18.70 -1.23 2.06
CA ALA A 657 17.94 -1.17 0.82
C ALA A 657 18.81 -0.55 -0.27
N ASP A 658 18.96 -1.26 -1.40
CA ASP A 658 19.76 -0.86 -2.57
C ASP A 658 21.29 -1.03 -2.37
N SER A 659 22.05 -0.70 -3.40
CA SER A 659 23.53 -0.64 -3.36
C SER A 659 24.02 0.42 -2.38
N PHE A 660 25.17 0.17 -1.75
CA PHE A 660 25.76 1.03 -0.72
C PHE A 660 27.28 1.02 -0.76
N VAL A 661 27.91 1.95 -0.03
CA VAL A 661 29.37 2.03 0.11
C VAL A 661 29.76 1.87 1.58
N ILE A 662 30.65 0.92 1.86
CA ILE A 662 31.30 0.78 3.17
C ILE A 662 32.46 1.77 3.19
N ARG A 663 32.44 2.74 4.11
CA ARG A 663 33.55 3.68 4.34
C ARG A 663 34.21 3.36 5.67
N THR A 664 35.53 3.22 5.66
CA THR A 664 36.31 2.88 6.84
C THR A 664 37.32 3.97 7.13
N HIS A 665 37.20 4.55 8.31
CA HIS A 665 38.07 5.58 8.84
C HIS A 665 38.96 5.00 9.94
N VAL A 666 40.11 5.63 10.17
CA VAL A 666 40.95 5.39 11.35
C VAL A 666 41.10 6.69 12.13
N GLU A 667 41.04 6.58 13.45
CA GLU A 667 41.35 7.67 14.38
C GLU A 667 42.89 7.79 14.53
N LEU A 668 43.44 8.94 14.15
CA LEU A 668 44.84 9.27 14.37
C LEU A 668 45.12 9.53 15.86
N PRO A 669 46.38 9.44 16.33
CA PRO A 669 46.76 9.79 17.71
C PRO A 669 46.41 11.21 18.16
N ASP A 670 46.12 12.14 17.23
CA ASP A 670 45.65 13.50 17.50
C ASP A 670 44.12 13.64 17.54
N GLY A 671 43.39 12.53 17.44
CA GLY A 671 41.92 12.47 17.48
C GLY A 671 41.22 12.74 16.14
N ARG A 672 41.95 13.08 15.06
CA ARG A 672 41.34 13.26 13.74
C ARG A 672 41.00 11.91 13.11
N LYS A 673 39.81 11.78 12.53
CA LYS A 673 39.43 10.62 11.70
C LYS A 673 39.89 10.84 10.25
N VAL A 674 40.47 9.82 9.64
CA VAL A 674 40.91 9.82 8.23
C VAL A 674 40.35 8.59 7.52
N GLU A 675 39.70 8.77 6.37
CA GLU A 675 39.25 7.64 5.54
C GLU A 675 40.49 6.88 5.01
N VAL A 676 40.51 5.57 5.23
CA VAL A 676 41.56 4.65 4.78
C VAL A 676 41.02 3.57 3.85
N GLY A 677 39.71 3.30 3.91
CA GLY A 677 39.03 2.29 3.12
C GLY A 677 37.69 2.79 2.61
N ARG A 678 37.35 2.34 1.42
CA ARG A 678 36.04 2.51 0.77
C ARG A 678 35.72 1.16 0.12
N GLU A 679 34.46 0.77 -0.03
CA GLU A 679 34.09 -0.43 -0.79
C GLU A 679 32.68 -0.33 -1.34
N ALA A 680 32.51 -0.60 -2.64
CA ALA A 680 31.23 -0.47 -3.32
C ALA A 680 30.49 -1.82 -3.32
N VAL A 681 29.41 -1.92 -2.56
CA VAL A 681 28.57 -3.12 -2.49
C VAL A 681 27.39 -2.96 -3.44
N LEU A 682 27.45 -3.66 -4.57
CA LEU A 682 26.34 -3.74 -5.52
C LEU A 682 25.26 -4.67 -4.98
N SER A 683 24.17 -4.06 -4.53
CA SER A 683 23.03 -4.70 -3.88
C SER A 683 21.72 -4.17 -4.48
N ARG A 684 20.62 -4.83 -4.17
CA ARG A 684 19.29 -4.55 -4.71
C ARG A 684 18.36 -4.04 -3.62
N TRP A 685 17.29 -3.35 -4.02
CA TRP A 685 16.35 -2.69 -3.09
C TRP A 685 15.74 -3.57 -1.99
N SER A 686 15.67 -4.89 -2.17
CA SER A 686 15.01 -5.80 -1.21
C SER A 686 15.73 -7.13 -1.08
N VAL A 687 16.98 -7.11 -0.58
CA VAL A 687 17.74 -8.34 -0.35
C VAL A 687 17.05 -9.26 0.65
N ALA A 688 16.59 -8.73 1.78
CA ALA A 688 15.86 -9.47 2.83
C ALA A 688 14.61 -10.24 2.32
N GLY A 689 14.05 -9.87 1.16
CA GLY A 689 12.79 -10.42 0.65
C GLY A 689 12.88 -11.54 -0.39
N CYS A 690 14.03 -11.81 -1.03
CA CYS A 690 14.16 -12.99 -1.93
C CYS A 690 14.94 -14.13 -1.30
N ARG A 691 14.35 -15.33 -1.41
CA ARG A 691 14.88 -16.62 -0.97
C ARG A 691 16.21 -16.98 -1.65
N ASN A 692 16.29 -16.92 -2.98
CA ASN A 692 17.49 -17.22 -3.81
C ASN A 692 18.72 -16.32 -3.54
N CYS A 693 18.63 -15.46 -2.55
CA CYS A 693 19.54 -14.34 -2.31
C CYS A 693 19.95 -14.23 -0.84
N GLN A 694 19.44 -15.12 0.01
CA GLN A 694 19.79 -15.25 1.43
C GLN A 694 21.08 -16.05 1.63
N ASP A 695 21.53 -16.81 0.63
CA ASP A 695 22.66 -17.73 0.74
C ASP A 695 24.03 -17.01 0.78
N HIS A 696 24.07 -15.75 0.34
CA HIS A 696 25.23 -14.87 0.41
C HIS A 696 24.79 -13.46 0.81
N LEU A 697 24.89 -13.12 2.09
CA LEU A 697 24.45 -11.82 2.63
C LEU A 697 25.58 -10.97 3.21
N ASP A 698 26.63 -11.59 3.74
CA ASP A 698 27.72 -10.88 4.40
C ASP A 698 28.78 -10.45 3.38
N GLU A 699 29.12 -9.16 3.42
CA GLU A 699 30.12 -8.55 2.57
C GLU A 699 31.37 -8.19 3.39
N SER A 700 32.49 -8.02 2.70
CA SER A 700 33.78 -7.64 3.32
C SER A 700 34.48 -6.55 2.52
N SER A 701 35.05 -5.56 3.20
CA SER A 701 35.98 -4.58 2.62
C SER A 701 37.41 -4.94 3.05
N PHE A 702 38.36 -4.82 2.12
CA PHE A 702 39.78 -5.10 2.37
C PHE A 702 40.61 -3.84 2.12
N ILE A 703 41.43 -3.48 3.09
CA ILE A 703 42.12 -2.19 3.16
C ILE A 703 43.62 -2.45 3.23
N ALA A 704 44.32 -2.22 2.11
CA ALA A 704 45.77 -2.29 2.08
C ALA A 704 46.37 -1.07 2.77
N ILE A 705 47.14 -1.28 3.85
CA ILE A 705 47.81 -0.20 4.60
C ILE A 705 49.31 -0.28 4.33
N ASP A 706 49.85 0.75 3.70
CA ASP A 706 51.28 0.88 3.44
C ASP A 706 52.09 1.13 4.73
N ARG A 707 53.41 0.88 4.68
CA ARG A 707 54.29 1.02 5.84
C ARG A 707 54.25 2.40 6.50
N LYS A 708 54.26 3.48 5.71
CA LYS A 708 54.31 4.86 6.21
C LYS A 708 52.98 5.27 6.85
N THR A 709 51.86 4.84 6.27
CA THR A 709 50.55 4.98 6.89
C THR A 709 50.50 4.19 8.19
N MET A 710 50.97 2.93 8.22
CA MET A 710 51.01 2.11 9.44
C MET A 710 51.86 2.74 10.57
N GLU A 711 53.05 3.27 10.26
CA GLU A 711 53.88 4.03 11.21
C GLU A 711 53.14 5.26 11.77
N THR A 712 52.40 5.98 10.91
CA THR A 712 51.59 7.14 11.32
C THR A 712 50.42 6.75 12.22
N LEU A 713 49.77 5.61 11.97
CA LEU A 713 48.65 5.10 12.78
C LEU A 713 49.10 4.59 14.15
N LYS A 714 50.28 3.97 14.23
CA LYS A 714 50.92 3.50 15.46
C LYS A 714 51.38 4.63 16.39
N GLY A 715 51.90 5.73 15.82
CA GLY A 715 52.50 6.80 16.60
C GLY A 715 53.70 6.29 17.42
N ASN A 716 53.67 6.49 18.74
CA ASN A 716 54.71 6.00 19.66
C ASN A 716 54.45 4.58 20.20
N ASN A 717 53.39 3.89 19.75
CA ASN A 717 53.00 2.58 20.26
C ASN A 717 53.18 1.52 19.16
N ASP A 718 53.99 0.49 19.43
CA ASP A 718 54.30 -0.54 18.42
C ASP A 718 53.15 -1.53 18.17
N ASP A 719 52.11 -1.51 18.99
CA ASP A 719 51.01 -2.46 18.91
C ASP A 719 49.90 -2.00 17.94
N LYS A 720 49.62 -2.83 16.93
CA LYS A 720 48.56 -2.60 15.93
C LYS A 720 47.16 -2.72 16.54
N GLU A 721 46.96 -3.44 17.65
CA GLU A 721 45.64 -3.64 18.27
C GLU A 721 45.04 -2.35 18.84
N ASN A 722 45.86 -1.32 19.06
CA ASN A 722 45.40 -0.02 19.56
C ASN A 722 44.87 0.93 18.46
N ILE A 723 44.89 0.51 17.19
CA ILE A 723 44.39 1.32 16.07
C ILE A 723 42.86 1.25 16.02
N LYS A 724 42.19 2.38 16.31
CA LYS A 724 40.73 2.46 16.28
C LYS A 724 40.20 2.70 14.88
N PHE A 725 39.43 1.74 14.38
CA PHE A 725 38.66 1.86 13.15
C PHE A 725 37.24 2.37 13.44
N HIS A 726 36.70 3.17 12.52
CA HIS A 726 35.32 3.66 12.53
C HIS A 726 34.71 3.38 11.16
N VAL A 727 33.72 2.49 11.10
CA VAL A 727 33.06 2.08 9.86
C VAL A 727 31.73 2.83 9.73
N GLN A 728 31.48 3.42 8.57
CA GLN A 728 30.23 4.09 8.23
C GLN A 728 29.70 3.53 6.91
N ILE A 729 28.38 3.61 6.73
CA ILE A 729 27.70 3.17 5.52
C ILE A 729 27.10 4.40 4.85
N GLN A 730 27.55 4.68 3.62
CA GLN A 730 26.86 5.59 2.71
C GLN A 730 25.83 4.78 1.94
N SER A 731 24.55 5.12 2.08
CA SER A 731 23.46 4.36 1.46
C SER A 731 22.21 5.21 1.31
N ARG A 732 21.38 4.85 0.33
CA ARG A 732 20.17 5.58 0.00
C ARG A 732 19.01 5.23 0.94
N GLN A 733 18.46 6.23 1.64
CA GLN A 733 17.11 6.17 2.20
C GLN A 733 16.30 7.42 1.85
N PHE A 734 15.03 7.47 2.25
CA PHE A 734 14.12 8.57 1.95
C PHE A 734 14.55 9.85 2.71
N GLY A 735 15.42 10.65 2.08
CA GLY A 735 15.94 11.91 2.63
C GLY A 735 17.14 12.45 1.85
N GLY A 736 17.97 11.56 1.31
CA GLY A 736 19.18 11.88 0.58
C GLY A 736 20.26 10.80 0.77
N ASP A 737 21.48 11.11 0.34
CA ASP A 737 22.67 10.32 0.66
C ASP A 737 23.14 10.66 2.08
N GLU A 738 22.82 9.80 3.04
CA GLU A 738 23.25 9.95 4.44
C GLU A 738 24.42 9.00 4.75
N LEU A 739 25.49 9.57 5.30
CA LEU A 739 26.50 8.82 6.05
C LEU A 739 25.88 8.42 7.38
N ARG A 740 25.76 7.11 7.62
CA ARG A 740 25.22 6.58 8.87
C ARG A 740 26.12 5.52 9.49
N GLU A 741 25.96 5.35 10.79
CA GLU A 741 26.52 4.20 11.48
C GLU A 741 25.87 2.90 10.95
N PRO A 742 26.64 1.80 10.84
CA PRO A 742 26.14 0.52 10.36
C PRO A 742 25.08 -0.06 11.32
N VAL A 743 24.12 -0.82 10.77
CA VAL A 743 22.99 -1.40 11.53
C VAL A 743 23.46 -2.41 12.59
N ARG A 744 24.64 -3.00 12.39
CA ARG A 744 25.35 -3.87 13.32
C ARG A 744 26.81 -3.43 13.34
N GLU A 745 27.48 -3.53 14.49
CA GLU A 745 28.89 -3.18 14.62
C GLU A 745 29.76 -4.14 13.75
N PRO A 746 30.47 -3.64 12.72
CA PRO A 746 31.29 -4.47 11.85
C PRO A 746 32.56 -4.89 12.56
N VAL A 747 33.02 -6.11 12.29
CA VAL A 747 34.28 -6.61 12.85
C VAL A 747 35.42 -6.12 11.96
N VAL A 748 36.47 -5.60 12.57
CA VAL A 748 37.71 -5.22 11.88
C VAL A 748 38.86 -6.07 12.40
N GLU A 749 39.48 -6.84 11.51
CA GLU A 749 40.63 -7.71 11.81
C GLU A 749 41.82 -7.34 10.92
N PHE A 750 43.06 -7.52 11.42
CA PHE A 750 44.25 -7.46 10.58
C PHE A 750 44.57 -8.86 10.02
N LEU A 751 44.85 -8.91 8.72
CA LEU A 751 45.35 -10.08 7.97
C LEU A 751 46.87 -9.97 7.76
#